data_AF-A0A929FQD6-F1
#
_entry.id   AF-A0A929FQD6-F1
#
_cell.length_a   1.000
_cell.length_b   1.000
_cell.length_c   1.000
_cell.angle_alpha   90.00
_cell.angle_beta   90.00
_cell.angle_gamma   90.00
#
_symmetry.space_group_name_H-M   'P 1'
#
loop_
_entity.id
_entity.type
_entity.pdbx_description
1 polymer ?
#
loop_
_entity_poly.entity_id
_entity_poly.type
_entity_poly.pdbx_seq_one_letter_code
_entity_poly.pdbx_strand_id
1 'polypeptide(L)'
;MTNFQTQRFSWLTGSIAVFLCACSFWTQPARGEGSRELTDNQGFRPFLDYRQDSLDTGAIQRRTVIQVYTEAGETLYLGSSAVGVGQGTINYTKPNGASGTCGITGRIESRQEEVKGPNPISPGGDGYDPCTVTVDQTGVWQINFVSPNPSSTANPNSILAMADWLEQKPNDNYVTAWDVTVAEGGQAIPGRAFANYLALNVGSFAAPIRSETYILTEEGYRYQIRLNILKPFGFIFFSNNKGFRRPSGEPFFSSVPLDPPPNFQNPIESNSGDDRTHEIFFNPPVPGILNTPIEPIPPGDVNNFSFTGNDSTPGQAASPGGGTFRFTASRGGSYRIIIDLNSDGIYGNGIDRVLTGTAEQGQNTILWDGLDQNGNPLPGGRTGYSVSINLFAGQVHFPFLDVESNPDGIILQRLNGQGSPDFTVYYDDSRFSGPGIPPDPLDASINGVNSADGAHAYGCSNPTSEQTCFGDFRGIDTWAFLPSRDFVFSNALLIAEADLAIEKRVSSEPVVAGNPITYTIAVTNNGSNDVMGAAVTDTVPEALTDVNWTCAIAEGTGSCGAASGTGNAINTTVTLNENATALYTVTGTLSPNASGTLTNTATIPLQPGNRVGNDVTDPNPDNNTSTIQTPIQAPTADLGLTKTADPASPSPGENVTFTVTVTHEDGSLAATDVVVSDQLPAGLNFVSATASQGTYNNQTGIWNVGNIERSSSATLQIVATLNTSEPVVNRAQVSASDQPDPDSTPGNSIAGEDDQDSVTVPLRLTDLSLTKTASSTTVNVREDITYTLTLTNEDANAATDIAVTEPLPPEVTFKSVIPSQGSYNSSTGIWSVGNLPRGGSATLQIVATGNTPGSSINTAVISALDQSDPNPDNDRASEEVFLEGEPRLRLVKRITNVARNGMSLPGINFDRFVDDPNDPDDNASGWSQLPSGAPLGVPRIHSDTLLQSDDEVEYTIYFLSSGGTAVNGVNLCDLVPEETRFIADSFGPSSGILLTQGGTRLPQSNAQDTDSGTFFTPLTPVTSPCSESKNSKGAVFLQLGDIPSTAPNNVGFIRFRVKID
;
A
#
# COMPACT_ATOMS: atom_id res chain seq x y z
N MET A 1 40.70 -63.54 22.43
CA MET A 1 40.80 -64.85 23.10
C MET A 1 40.84 -65.92 22.02
N THR A 2 41.90 -66.75 22.03
CA THR A 2 42.07 -68.09 21.38
C THR A 2 41.65 -68.20 19.90
N ASN A 3 42.51 -68.14 18.87
CA ASN A 3 43.78 -68.82 18.57
C ASN A 3 43.72 -70.35 18.61
N PHE A 4 43.59 -70.99 17.44
CA PHE A 4 44.06 -72.35 17.16
C PHE A 4 44.54 -72.44 15.70
N GLN A 5 45.81 -72.81 15.54
CA GLN A 5 46.46 -73.22 14.28
C GLN A 5 46.24 -74.71 14.02
N THR A 6 46.19 -75.09 12.72
CA THR A 6 46.93 -76.21 12.08
C THR A 6 46.59 -76.23 10.58
N GLN A 7 47.48 -75.80 9.68
CA GLN A 7 48.47 -76.57 8.90
C GLN A 7 47.96 -77.76 8.04
N ARG A 8 48.06 -77.56 6.72
CA ARG A 8 48.57 -78.43 5.63
C ARG A 8 47.94 -79.82 5.42
N PHE A 9 47.45 -80.09 4.19
CA PHE A 9 47.88 -81.25 3.40
C PHE A 9 47.63 -81.06 1.89
N SER A 10 48.56 -81.59 1.10
CA SER A 10 48.72 -81.59 -0.35
C SER A 10 47.95 -82.70 -1.06
N TRP A 11 47.57 -82.42 -2.32
CA TRP A 11 47.51 -83.31 -3.51
C TRP A 11 47.09 -84.78 -3.33
N LEU A 12 45.95 -85.15 -3.93
CA LEU A 12 45.80 -86.44 -4.60
C LEU A 12 44.74 -86.36 -5.73
N THR A 13 45.18 -86.77 -6.91
CA THR A 13 44.41 -87.09 -8.11
C THR A 13 43.51 -88.32 -7.89
N GLY A 14 42.35 -88.37 -8.55
CA GLY A 14 41.46 -89.55 -8.51
C GLY A 14 40.23 -89.41 -9.40
N SER A 15 40.28 -90.09 -10.53
CA SER A 15 39.29 -90.27 -11.61
C SER A 15 37.87 -90.69 -11.20
N ILE A 16 36.91 -90.50 -12.14
CA ILE A 16 35.62 -91.19 -12.46
C ILE A 16 34.61 -90.09 -12.85
N ALA A 17 34.00 -90.03 -14.03
CA ALA A 17 33.37 -91.10 -14.80
C ALA A 17 33.47 -90.91 -16.33
N VAL A 18 33.79 -92.03 -16.99
CA VAL A 18 33.56 -92.30 -18.41
C VAL A 18 32.19 -92.95 -18.53
N PHE A 19 31.31 -92.45 -19.41
CA PHE A 19 30.19 -93.22 -19.94
C PHE A 19 30.44 -93.45 -21.43
N LEU A 20 30.78 -94.70 -21.76
CA LEU A 20 30.87 -95.24 -23.11
C LEU A 20 29.47 -95.47 -23.66
N CYS A 21 29.17 -94.91 -24.83
CA CYS A 21 28.26 -95.55 -25.77
C CYS A 21 29.03 -95.69 -27.10
N ALA A 22 29.52 -96.90 -27.35
CA ALA A 22 30.15 -97.28 -28.61
C ALA A 22 29.14 -98.08 -29.43
N CYS A 23 28.71 -97.52 -30.57
CA CYS A 23 28.22 -98.28 -31.71
C CYS A 23 28.71 -97.60 -33.00
N SER A 24 29.46 -98.40 -33.78
CA SER A 24 29.70 -98.30 -35.23
C SER A 24 30.77 -97.31 -35.71
N PHE A 25 31.95 -97.87 -36.05
CA PHE A 25 32.89 -97.29 -37.00
C PHE A 25 32.23 -97.11 -38.38
N TRP A 26 32.50 -95.98 -39.05
CA TRP A 26 33.01 -95.77 -40.42
C TRP A 26 33.11 -94.22 -40.63
N THR A 27 34.34 -93.65 -40.67
CA THR A 27 34.83 -92.39 -41.32
C THR A 27 33.95 -91.11 -41.30
N GLN A 28 34.33 -89.87 -40.92
CA GLN A 28 35.54 -89.13 -40.49
C GLN A 28 35.10 -87.91 -39.61
N PRO A 29 35.99 -87.27 -38.82
CA PRO A 29 35.73 -85.97 -38.17
C PRO A 29 35.53 -84.82 -39.19
N ALA A 30 34.83 -83.76 -38.74
CA ALA A 30 34.09 -82.76 -39.51
C ALA A 30 34.81 -82.12 -40.71
N ARG A 31 34.01 -81.57 -41.63
CA ARG A 31 34.52 -80.91 -42.83
C ARG A 31 33.90 -79.51 -42.92
N GLY A 32 34.73 -78.49 -42.69
CA GLY A 32 34.46 -77.12 -43.07
C GLY A 32 34.11 -76.11 -41.99
N GLU A 33 34.54 -74.87 -42.19
CA GLU A 33 33.93 -73.67 -41.59
C GLU A 33 33.56 -72.71 -42.73
N GLY A 34 32.27 -72.45 -42.93
CA GLY A 34 31.81 -71.51 -43.94
C GLY A 34 30.30 -71.43 -44.17
N SER A 35 29.88 -71.44 -45.44
CA SER A 35 28.47 -71.20 -45.81
C SER A 35 27.51 -72.27 -45.31
N ARG A 36 28.02 -73.46 -44.98
CA ARG A 36 27.25 -74.54 -44.38
C ARG A 36 26.71 -74.14 -43.00
N GLU A 37 27.55 -73.63 -42.11
CA GLU A 37 27.17 -73.23 -40.75
C GLU A 37 26.11 -72.12 -40.78
N LEU A 38 26.21 -71.21 -41.77
CA LEU A 38 25.21 -70.16 -41.99
C LEU A 38 23.84 -70.70 -42.46
N THR A 39 23.76 -71.95 -42.93
CA THR A 39 22.56 -72.56 -43.54
C THR A 39 22.02 -73.78 -42.79
N ASP A 40 22.66 -74.22 -41.71
CA ASP A 40 22.28 -75.45 -40.99
C ASP A 40 20.99 -75.31 -40.14
N ASN A 41 20.54 -74.08 -39.87
CA ASN A 41 19.41 -73.76 -38.99
C ASN A 41 18.10 -73.41 -39.73
N GLN A 42 17.86 -73.95 -40.93
CA GLN A 42 16.69 -73.66 -41.78
C GLN A 42 16.65 -72.18 -42.27
N GLY A 43 15.50 -71.72 -42.80
CA GLY A 43 15.37 -70.38 -43.40
C GLY A 43 15.83 -70.34 -44.87
N PHE A 44 16.39 -69.21 -45.29
CA PHE A 44 16.94 -68.97 -46.61
C PHE A 44 18.47 -68.87 -46.57
N ARG A 45 19.10 -69.15 -47.71
CA ARG A 45 20.57 -69.11 -47.87
C ARG A 45 21.05 -67.65 -47.93
N PRO A 46 21.96 -67.23 -47.04
CA PRO A 46 22.76 -66.04 -47.27
C PRO A 46 23.90 -66.35 -48.25
N PHE A 47 23.98 -65.58 -49.33
CA PHE A 47 25.06 -65.63 -50.31
C PHE A 47 26.12 -64.60 -49.94
N LEU A 48 27.40 -64.94 -50.11
CA LEU A 48 28.51 -64.04 -49.80
C LEU A 48 28.69 -63.01 -50.93
N ASP A 49 28.51 -61.73 -50.66
CA ASP A 49 28.72 -60.69 -51.67
C ASP A 49 30.22 -60.47 -51.93
N TYR A 50 30.58 -60.34 -53.21
CA TYR A 50 31.89 -59.86 -53.64
C TYR A 50 31.72 -58.98 -54.88
N ARG A 51 31.49 -57.67 -54.66
CA ARG A 51 31.16 -56.71 -55.73
C ARG A 51 32.24 -55.68 -55.96
N GLN A 52 32.57 -55.39 -57.22
CA GLN A 52 33.59 -54.43 -57.62
C GLN A 52 33.12 -52.99 -57.77
N ASP A 53 31.81 -52.76 -57.72
CA ASP A 53 31.20 -51.45 -57.84
C ASP A 53 31.52 -50.54 -56.64
N SER A 54 31.20 -49.25 -56.78
CA SER A 54 31.34 -48.26 -55.72
C SER A 54 30.20 -48.31 -54.69
N LEU A 55 29.43 -49.40 -54.65
CA LEU A 55 28.35 -49.56 -53.68
C LEU A 55 28.96 -49.94 -52.33
N ASP A 56 28.83 -49.03 -51.38
CA ASP A 56 29.03 -49.30 -49.97
C ASP A 56 27.69 -49.26 -49.22
N THR A 57 27.63 -49.97 -48.11
CA THR A 57 26.52 -49.86 -47.15
C THR A 57 27.12 -49.29 -45.88
N GLY A 58 26.81 -48.03 -45.58
CA GLY A 58 27.41 -47.30 -44.45
C GLY A 58 28.94 -47.17 -44.55
N ALA A 59 29.49 -46.94 -45.75
CA ALA A 59 30.95 -46.88 -45.99
C ALA A 59 31.73 -48.21 -45.82
N ILE A 60 31.03 -49.36 -45.74
CA ILE A 60 31.64 -50.69 -45.82
C ILE A 60 31.43 -51.24 -47.23
N GLN A 61 32.52 -51.66 -47.89
CA GLN A 61 32.46 -52.32 -49.19
C GLN A 61 31.80 -53.70 -49.07
N ARG A 62 30.99 -54.08 -50.06
CA ARG A 62 30.33 -55.41 -50.09
C ARG A 62 31.29 -56.51 -50.57
N ARG A 63 32.38 -56.75 -49.82
CA ARG A 63 33.43 -57.75 -50.09
C ARG A 63 34.01 -58.32 -48.81
N THR A 64 33.32 -59.30 -48.23
CA THR A 64 33.79 -60.00 -47.04
C THR A 64 35.16 -60.65 -47.25
N VAL A 65 36.10 -60.37 -46.36
CA VAL A 65 37.37 -61.10 -46.26
C VAL A 65 37.24 -62.10 -45.13
N ILE A 66 37.33 -63.39 -45.44
CA ILE A 66 37.38 -64.44 -44.41
C ILE A 66 38.81 -64.51 -43.88
N GLN A 67 38.97 -64.65 -42.58
CA GLN A 67 40.25 -64.78 -41.90
C GLN A 67 40.32 -66.15 -41.23
N VAL A 68 41.54 -66.67 -41.11
CA VAL A 68 41.77 -67.96 -40.48
C VAL A 68 43.07 -67.95 -39.71
N TYR A 69 43.01 -68.29 -38.42
CA TYR A 69 44.20 -68.48 -37.62
C TYR A 69 44.75 -69.89 -37.83
N THR A 70 46.05 -69.99 -38.10
CA THR A 70 46.72 -71.28 -38.33
C THR A 70 48.05 -71.32 -37.61
N GLU A 71 48.55 -72.53 -37.37
CA GLU A 71 49.89 -72.81 -36.84
C GLU A 71 50.77 -73.45 -37.92
N ALA A 72 52.06 -73.08 -37.95
CA ALA A 72 53.01 -73.63 -38.91
C ALA A 72 53.07 -75.17 -38.81
N GLY A 73 52.87 -75.86 -39.94
CA GLY A 73 52.78 -77.32 -40.01
C GLY A 73 51.35 -77.84 -40.25
N GLU A 74 50.33 -77.01 -40.05
CA GLU A 74 48.94 -77.33 -40.40
C GLU A 74 48.70 -77.28 -41.92
N THR A 75 47.52 -77.73 -42.33
CA THR A 75 47.04 -77.66 -43.71
C THR A 75 45.73 -76.88 -43.76
N LEU A 76 45.60 -76.01 -44.76
CA LEU A 76 44.39 -75.26 -45.04
C LEU A 76 43.71 -75.82 -46.30
N TYR A 77 42.46 -76.25 -46.16
CA TYR A 77 41.62 -76.67 -47.29
C TYR A 77 40.61 -75.57 -47.60
N LEU A 78 40.61 -75.10 -48.84
CA LEU A 78 39.78 -74.00 -49.31
C LEU A 78 38.81 -74.47 -50.41
N GLY A 79 37.56 -74.04 -50.31
CA GLY A 79 36.51 -74.35 -51.27
C GLY A 79 35.63 -73.15 -51.61
N SER A 80 35.19 -73.03 -52.86
CA SER A 80 34.21 -72.04 -53.31
C SER A 80 33.44 -72.52 -54.54
N SER A 81 32.14 -72.20 -54.59
CA SER A 81 31.29 -72.48 -55.75
C SER A 81 31.66 -71.67 -56.99
N ALA A 82 32.43 -70.59 -56.82
CA ALA A 82 32.82 -69.71 -57.90
C ALA A 82 34.09 -70.18 -58.64
N VAL A 83 34.88 -71.10 -58.08
CA VAL A 83 36.13 -71.56 -58.71
C VAL A 83 35.85 -72.12 -60.09
N GLY A 84 36.53 -71.56 -61.10
CA GLY A 84 36.40 -72.00 -62.49
C GLY A 84 35.18 -71.46 -63.23
N VAL A 85 34.37 -70.59 -62.61
CA VAL A 85 33.22 -69.92 -63.23
C VAL A 85 33.52 -68.43 -63.41
N GLY A 86 33.59 -67.95 -64.65
CA GLY A 86 33.90 -66.55 -64.93
C GLY A 86 35.28 -66.14 -64.38
N GLN A 87 35.32 -65.11 -63.55
CA GLN A 87 36.49 -64.64 -62.79
C GLN A 87 36.64 -65.29 -61.41
N GLY A 88 35.75 -66.23 -61.06
CA GLY A 88 35.67 -66.78 -59.72
C GLY A 88 36.90 -67.61 -59.35
N THR A 89 37.48 -67.28 -58.20
CA THR A 89 38.70 -67.87 -57.67
C THR A 89 38.79 -67.68 -56.15
N ILE A 90 39.79 -68.28 -55.53
CA ILE A 90 40.10 -68.11 -54.11
C ILE A 90 41.51 -67.50 -54.03
N ASN A 91 41.62 -66.30 -53.48
CA ASN A 91 42.90 -65.67 -53.20
C ASN A 91 43.18 -65.75 -51.70
N TYR A 92 44.42 -66.03 -51.32
CA TYR A 92 44.83 -66.01 -49.92
C TYR A 92 46.06 -65.15 -49.70
N THR A 93 46.13 -64.50 -48.55
CA THR A 93 47.27 -63.68 -48.11
C THR A 93 47.78 -64.20 -46.77
N LYS A 94 49.08 -64.46 -46.72
CA LYS A 94 49.82 -64.96 -45.56
C LYS A 94 50.02 -63.86 -44.50
N PRO A 95 50.36 -64.22 -43.25
CA PRO A 95 50.65 -63.25 -42.19
C PRO A 95 51.76 -62.24 -42.56
N ASN A 96 52.74 -62.65 -43.37
CA ASN A 96 53.82 -61.76 -43.84
C ASN A 96 53.45 -60.88 -45.06
N GLY A 97 52.19 -60.93 -45.53
CA GLY A 97 51.70 -60.18 -46.69
C GLY A 97 51.92 -60.87 -48.06
N ALA A 98 52.61 -62.01 -48.13
CA ALA A 98 52.72 -62.78 -49.37
C ALA A 98 51.34 -63.30 -49.78
N SER A 99 50.99 -63.24 -51.07
CA SER A 99 49.69 -63.70 -51.56
C SER A 99 49.83 -64.90 -52.50
N GLY A 100 48.77 -65.71 -52.59
CA GLY A 100 48.62 -66.83 -53.49
C GLY A 100 47.18 -66.97 -53.99
N THR A 101 46.99 -67.79 -55.01
CA THR A 101 45.69 -68.00 -55.67
C THR A 101 45.48 -69.49 -55.92
N CYS A 102 44.29 -69.98 -55.63
CA CYS A 102 43.89 -71.33 -55.95
C CYS A 102 43.72 -71.50 -57.47
N GLY A 103 44.17 -72.64 -58.00
CA GLY A 103 44.00 -73.00 -59.41
C GLY A 103 42.57 -73.44 -59.73
N ILE A 104 42.43 -74.54 -60.47
CA ILE A 104 41.12 -75.12 -60.81
C ILE A 104 40.56 -76.05 -59.72
N THR A 105 41.32 -76.33 -58.66
CA THR A 105 40.89 -77.13 -57.50
C THR A 105 40.23 -76.23 -56.45
N GLY A 106 39.36 -76.80 -55.62
CA GLY A 106 38.55 -76.06 -54.64
C GLY A 106 37.16 -75.68 -55.15
N ARG A 107 36.67 -76.25 -56.25
CA ARG A 107 35.29 -76.01 -56.72
C ARG A 107 34.30 -76.81 -55.88
N ILE A 108 33.31 -76.13 -55.31
CA ILE A 108 32.13 -76.74 -54.69
C ILE A 108 31.01 -76.73 -55.73
N GLU A 109 30.56 -77.89 -56.21
CA GLU A 109 29.59 -77.98 -57.32
C GLU A 109 28.15 -78.16 -56.86
N SER A 110 27.93 -78.62 -55.62
CA SER A 110 26.59 -78.89 -55.09
C SER A 110 26.47 -78.71 -53.58
N ARG A 111 25.22 -78.60 -53.10
CA ARG A 111 24.91 -78.63 -51.66
C ARG A 111 25.42 -79.90 -50.98
N GLN A 112 25.39 -81.04 -51.69
CA GLN A 112 25.88 -82.30 -51.15
C GLN A 112 27.37 -82.22 -50.83
N GLU A 113 28.17 -81.63 -51.72
CA GLU A 113 29.60 -81.40 -51.50
C GLU A 113 29.86 -80.37 -50.41
N GLU A 114 29.08 -79.29 -50.36
CA GLU A 114 29.16 -78.26 -49.31
C GLU A 114 28.92 -78.86 -47.90
N VAL A 115 27.89 -79.70 -47.74
CA VAL A 115 27.58 -80.32 -46.43
C VAL A 115 28.65 -81.32 -46.01
N LYS A 116 29.28 -81.99 -46.98
CA LYS A 116 30.31 -83.00 -46.74
C LYS A 116 31.71 -82.44 -46.64
N GLY A 117 31.97 -81.22 -47.12
CA GLY A 117 33.21 -80.45 -47.11
C GLY A 117 34.45 -81.13 -47.75
N PRO A 118 35.70 -80.68 -47.48
CA PRO A 118 36.89 -80.99 -48.30
C PRO A 118 37.35 -82.45 -48.30
N ASN A 119 37.53 -83.05 -49.48
CA ASN A 119 37.94 -84.45 -49.66
C ASN A 119 39.35 -84.65 -50.25
N PRO A 120 40.44 -84.36 -49.51
CA PRO A 120 41.80 -84.39 -50.06
C PRO A 120 42.33 -85.80 -50.40
N ILE A 121 41.64 -86.87 -49.99
CA ILE A 121 42.12 -88.26 -50.10
C ILE A 121 41.49 -88.99 -51.32
N SER A 122 40.37 -88.49 -51.87
CA SER A 122 39.67 -89.12 -53.01
C SER A 122 38.95 -88.07 -53.86
N PRO A 123 39.65 -87.43 -54.82
CA PRO A 123 39.05 -86.50 -55.77
C PRO A 123 37.88 -87.15 -56.53
N GLY A 124 36.71 -86.51 -56.54
CA GLY A 124 35.46 -87.04 -57.12
C GLY A 124 34.63 -87.96 -56.20
N GLY A 125 35.01 -88.06 -54.93
CA GLY A 125 34.15 -88.66 -53.90
C GLY A 125 33.00 -87.73 -53.49
N ASP A 126 32.34 -88.12 -52.42
CA ASP A 126 31.11 -87.50 -51.94
C ASP A 126 31.26 -86.03 -51.45
N GLY A 127 32.48 -85.50 -51.28
CA GLY A 127 32.78 -84.09 -50.95
C GLY A 127 33.73 -83.45 -51.97
N TYR A 128 33.91 -82.13 -51.92
CA TYR A 128 34.65 -81.40 -52.95
C TYR A 128 36.18 -81.62 -52.91
N ASP A 129 36.87 -81.52 -54.05
CA ASP A 129 38.34 -81.57 -54.11
C ASP A 129 38.94 -80.20 -53.71
N PRO A 130 39.60 -80.06 -52.55
CA PRO A 130 39.96 -78.75 -52.03
C PRO A 130 41.19 -78.14 -52.67
N CYS A 131 41.23 -76.82 -52.72
CA CYS A 131 42.49 -76.11 -52.87
C CYS A 131 43.28 -76.27 -51.56
N THR A 132 44.37 -77.03 -51.62
CA THR A 132 45.20 -77.38 -50.45
C THR A 132 46.38 -76.43 -50.33
N VAL A 133 46.49 -75.73 -49.22
CA VAL A 133 47.58 -74.81 -48.90
C VAL A 133 48.33 -75.32 -47.67
N THR A 134 49.64 -75.55 -47.80
CA THR A 134 50.50 -75.88 -46.66
C THR A 134 50.77 -74.63 -45.83
N VAL A 135 50.48 -74.68 -44.53
CA VAL A 135 50.73 -73.58 -43.61
C VAL A 135 52.20 -73.56 -43.22
N ASP A 136 52.94 -72.57 -43.73
CA ASP A 136 54.35 -72.35 -43.43
C ASP A 136 54.58 -71.28 -42.35
N GLN A 137 53.51 -70.62 -41.87
CA GLN A 137 53.58 -69.50 -40.93
C GLN A 137 52.40 -69.54 -39.96
N THR A 138 52.71 -69.47 -38.66
CA THR A 138 51.71 -69.26 -37.62
C THR A 138 51.18 -67.83 -37.69
N GLY A 139 49.86 -67.66 -37.63
CA GLY A 139 49.20 -66.37 -37.62
C GLY A 139 47.89 -66.35 -38.39
N VAL A 140 47.36 -65.14 -38.61
CA VAL A 140 46.10 -64.92 -39.34
C VAL A 140 46.38 -64.82 -40.83
N TRP A 141 45.74 -65.71 -41.60
CA TRP A 141 45.69 -65.68 -43.06
C TRP A 141 44.37 -65.05 -43.50
N GLN A 142 44.39 -64.32 -44.61
CA GLN A 142 43.19 -63.72 -45.21
C GLN A 142 42.80 -64.50 -46.47
N ILE A 143 41.53 -64.81 -46.63
CA ILE A 143 40.94 -65.62 -47.70
C ILE A 143 39.84 -64.80 -48.37
N ASN A 144 40.00 -64.54 -49.67
CA ASN A 144 39.07 -63.80 -50.50
C ASN A 144 38.42 -64.74 -51.50
N PHE A 145 37.11 -64.93 -51.36
CA PHE A 145 36.30 -65.68 -52.30
C PHE A 145 35.77 -64.73 -53.38
N VAL A 146 36.42 -64.74 -54.55
CA VAL A 146 36.07 -63.86 -55.67
C VAL A 146 34.85 -64.42 -56.39
N SER A 147 33.83 -63.59 -56.59
CA SER A 147 32.64 -63.96 -57.35
C SER A 147 32.92 -64.14 -58.85
N PRO A 148 32.06 -64.84 -59.61
CA PRO A 148 32.23 -65.03 -61.05
C PRO A 148 32.32 -63.74 -61.87
N ASN A 149 31.56 -62.71 -61.49
CA ASN A 149 31.63 -61.39 -62.10
C ASN A 149 31.44 -60.31 -61.03
N PRO A 150 32.54 -59.84 -60.41
CA PRO A 150 32.48 -58.81 -59.39
C PRO A 150 31.84 -57.51 -59.89
N SER A 151 31.94 -57.18 -61.18
CA SER A 151 31.36 -55.94 -61.73
C SER A 151 29.85 -56.02 -62.00
N SER A 152 29.21 -57.16 -61.77
CA SER A 152 27.77 -57.34 -61.95
C SER A 152 26.96 -56.75 -60.79
N THR A 153 25.74 -56.32 -61.07
CA THR A 153 24.77 -55.84 -60.07
C THR A 153 23.60 -56.81 -59.88
N ALA A 154 23.68 -58.01 -60.45
CA ALA A 154 22.62 -59.02 -60.36
C ALA A 154 22.51 -59.56 -58.93
N ASN A 155 21.30 -59.55 -58.37
CA ASN A 155 21.04 -60.17 -57.06
C ASN A 155 20.80 -61.68 -57.21
N PRO A 156 21.12 -62.49 -56.17
CA PRO A 156 20.76 -63.91 -56.14
C PRO A 156 19.23 -64.08 -56.15
N ASN A 157 18.78 -65.23 -56.62
CA ASN A 157 17.40 -65.67 -56.33
C ASN A 157 17.37 -66.26 -54.92
N SER A 158 16.30 -66.02 -54.17
CA SER A 158 16.15 -66.61 -52.84
C SER A 158 15.99 -68.13 -52.91
N ILE A 159 16.78 -68.85 -52.10
CA ILE A 159 16.78 -70.32 -52.01
C ILE A 159 16.66 -70.71 -50.54
N LEU A 160 15.85 -71.74 -50.24
CA LEU A 160 15.78 -72.30 -48.88
C LEU A 160 17.16 -72.82 -48.47
N ALA A 161 17.58 -72.55 -47.24
CA ALA A 161 18.93 -72.83 -46.74
C ALA A 161 19.35 -74.30 -46.94
N MET A 162 18.41 -75.23 -46.75
CA MET A 162 18.61 -76.67 -46.87
C MET A 162 18.29 -77.25 -48.26
N ALA A 163 17.84 -76.43 -49.22
CA ALA A 163 17.58 -76.90 -50.58
C ALA A 163 18.87 -77.02 -51.39
N ASP A 164 18.83 -77.87 -52.41
CA ASP A 164 19.87 -77.89 -53.43
C ASP A 164 19.89 -76.54 -54.14
N TRP A 165 21.07 -75.92 -54.16
CA TRP A 165 21.28 -74.68 -54.90
C TRP A 165 21.70 -74.97 -56.34
N LEU A 166 21.33 -74.07 -57.24
CA LEU A 166 21.66 -74.16 -58.67
C LEU A 166 23.14 -73.84 -58.90
N GLU A 167 23.72 -74.41 -59.95
CA GLU A 167 25.09 -74.13 -60.36
C GLU A 167 25.34 -72.62 -60.49
N GLN A 168 26.46 -72.16 -59.92
CA GLN A 168 26.94 -70.78 -59.98
C GLN A 168 27.08 -70.31 -61.43
N LYS A 169 26.56 -69.12 -61.76
CA LYS A 169 26.55 -68.58 -63.12
C LYS A 169 27.67 -67.56 -63.36
N PRO A 170 28.17 -67.42 -64.61
CA PRO A 170 29.22 -66.46 -64.95
C PRO A 170 28.91 -64.99 -64.66
N ASN A 171 27.64 -64.59 -64.53
CA ASN A 171 27.24 -63.20 -64.28
C ASN A 171 26.90 -62.90 -62.82
N ASP A 172 27.07 -63.85 -61.90
CA ASP A 172 26.79 -63.63 -60.49
C ASP A 172 27.90 -62.80 -59.83
N ASN A 173 27.52 -61.86 -58.96
CA ASN A 173 28.43 -61.04 -58.16
C ASN A 173 28.58 -61.54 -56.70
N TYR A 174 28.10 -62.75 -56.43
CA TYR A 174 28.09 -63.39 -55.12
C TYR A 174 28.65 -64.81 -55.22
N VAL A 175 29.02 -65.37 -54.07
CA VAL A 175 29.47 -66.76 -53.91
C VAL A 175 28.39 -67.55 -53.16
N THR A 176 27.94 -68.65 -53.77
CA THR A 176 26.84 -69.48 -53.27
C THR A 176 27.24 -70.40 -52.12
N ALA A 177 28.41 -71.02 -52.23
CA ALA A 177 28.98 -71.87 -51.19
C ALA A 177 30.48 -71.63 -51.07
N TRP A 178 31.00 -71.65 -49.86
CA TRP A 178 32.42 -71.46 -49.58
C TRP A 178 32.80 -72.15 -48.27
N ASP A 179 34.07 -72.54 -48.15
CA ASP A 179 34.57 -73.32 -47.03
C ASP A 179 36.06 -73.00 -46.77
N VAL A 180 36.39 -72.78 -45.50
CA VAL A 180 37.75 -72.68 -44.97
C VAL A 180 37.93 -73.71 -43.86
N THR A 181 38.74 -74.76 -44.10
CA THR A 181 39.04 -75.78 -43.09
C THR A 181 40.51 -75.77 -42.70
N VAL A 182 40.80 -75.56 -41.42
CA VAL A 182 42.13 -75.85 -40.85
C VAL A 182 42.21 -77.31 -40.46
N ALA A 183 43.30 -77.99 -40.79
CA ALA A 183 43.51 -79.39 -40.44
C ALA A 183 44.93 -79.71 -39.97
N GLU A 184 45.04 -80.55 -38.95
CA GLU A 184 46.30 -81.14 -38.48
C GLU A 184 46.23 -82.67 -38.67
N GLY A 185 47.22 -83.26 -39.34
CA GLY A 185 47.22 -84.71 -39.63
C GLY A 185 46.00 -85.19 -40.43
N GLY A 186 45.36 -84.30 -41.20
CA GLY A 186 44.13 -84.58 -41.95
C GLY A 186 42.84 -84.54 -41.10
N GLN A 187 42.90 -84.09 -39.85
CA GLN A 187 41.74 -83.89 -38.96
C GLN A 187 41.41 -82.40 -38.88
N ALA A 188 40.15 -82.02 -39.08
CA ALA A 188 39.73 -80.63 -39.02
C ALA A 188 39.74 -80.07 -37.59
N ILE A 189 40.12 -78.79 -37.46
CA ILE A 189 40.14 -78.02 -36.23
C ILE A 189 39.18 -76.83 -36.40
N PRO A 190 37.91 -76.92 -35.92
CA PRO A 190 36.95 -75.83 -36.04
C PRO A 190 37.25 -74.69 -35.06
N GLY A 191 36.56 -73.56 -35.21
CA GLY A 191 36.68 -72.39 -34.36
C GLY A 191 37.91 -71.54 -34.66
N ARG A 192 38.43 -71.62 -35.90
CA ARG A 192 39.64 -70.89 -36.36
C ARG A 192 39.35 -69.94 -37.52
N ALA A 193 38.28 -70.15 -38.27
CA ALA A 193 37.81 -69.26 -39.32
C ALA A 193 36.84 -68.21 -38.78
N PHE A 194 37.06 -66.95 -39.14
CA PHE A 194 36.28 -65.80 -38.70
C PHE A 194 36.25 -64.69 -39.76
N ALA A 195 35.51 -63.62 -39.52
CA ALA A 195 35.53 -62.41 -40.32
C ALA A 195 35.34 -61.18 -39.43
N ASN A 196 35.86 -60.02 -39.86
CA ASN A 196 35.58 -58.74 -39.20
C ASN A 196 34.16 -58.24 -39.46
N TYR A 197 33.59 -58.59 -40.62
CA TYR A 197 32.21 -58.29 -41.02
C TYR A 197 31.73 -59.30 -42.07
N LEU A 198 30.42 -59.45 -42.19
CA LEU A 198 29.76 -60.25 -43.21
C LEU A 198 28.90 -59.36 -44.10
N ALA A 199 29.28 -59.23 -45.38
CA ALA A 199 28.43 -58.72 -46.46
C ALA A 199 27.68 -59.87 -47.12
N LEU A 200 26.37 -59.92 -46.91
CA LEU A 200 25.52 -61.04 -47.31
C LEU A 200 24.29 -60.54 -48.09
N ASN A 201 23.79 -61.38 -48.99
CA ASN A 201 22.58 -61.11 -49.77
C ASN A 201 21.70 -62.36 -49.82
N VAL A 202 20.38 -62.21 -49.72
CA VAL A 202 19.42 -63.33 -49.75
C VAL A 202 18.44 -63.25 -50.92
N GLY A 203 18.54 -62.21 -51.75
CA GLY A 203 17.79 -62.01 -52.99
C GLY A 203 16.39 -61.43 -52.82
N SER A 204 15.85 -61.41 -51.60
CA SER A 204 14.50 -60.90 -51.32
C SER A 204 14.33 -60.53 -49.86
N PHE A 205 13.75 -59.36 -49.57
CA PHE A 205 13.41 -58.93 -48.21
C PHE A 205 12.35 -59.81 -47.53
N ALA A 206 11.67 -60.68 -48.28
CA ALA A 206 10.72 -61.64 -47.73
C ALA A 206 11.36 -62.98 -47.31
N ALA A 207 12.67 -63.15 -47.53
CA ALA A 207 13.40 -64.40 -47.31
C ALA A 207 14.12 -64.40 -45.94
N PRO A 208 13.53 -64.99 -44.89
CA PRO A 208 14.14 -64.98 -43.56
C PRO A 208 15.34 -65.92 -43.43
N ILE A 209 16.37 -65.49 -42.71
CA ILE A 209 17.54 -66.28 -42.35
C ILE A 209 17.52 -66.66 -40.88
N ARG A 210 18.20 -67.78 -40.57
CA ARG A 210 18.36 -68.31 -39.22
C ARG A 210 19.82 -68.63 -38.87
N SER A 211 20.75 -67.93 -39.53
CA SER A 211 22.18 -68.17 -39.39
C SER A 211 22.63 -67.99 -37.95
N GLU A 212 23.66 -68.75 -37.59
CA GLU A 212 24.27 -68.74 -36.26
C GLU A 212 25.76 -68.41 -36.40
N THR A 213 26.25 -67.53 -35.55
CA THR A 213 27.67 -67.14 -35.49
C THR A 213 28.09 -66.89 -34.05
N TYR A 214 29.39 -66.73 -33.83
CA TYR A 214 29.99 -66.56 -32.51
C TYR A 214 30.90 -65.35 -32.51
N ILE A 215 30.83 -64.52 -31.47
CA ILE A 215 31.70 -63.36 -31.30
C ILE A 215 32.69 -63.63 -30.18
N LEU A 216 33.96 -63.29 -30.40
CA LEU A 216 35.00 -63.28 -29.37
C LEU A 216 35.43 -61.84 -29.10
N THR A 217 35.43 -61.43 -27.84
CA THR A 217 36.00 -60.13 -27.44
C THR A 217 37.47 -60.28 -27.03
N GLU A 218 38.25 -59.19 -27.11
CA GLU A 218 39.67 -59.17 -26.70
C GLU A 218 39.86 -59.57 -25.22
N GLU A 219 38.85 -59.33 -24.37
CA GLU A 219 38.86 -59.70 -22.96
C GLU A 219 38.52 -61.17 -22.70
N GLY A 220 38.21 -61.95 -23.76
CA GLY A 220 37.94 -63.38 -23.72
C GLY A 220 36.47 -63.76 -23.57
N TYR A 221 35.53 -62.81 -23.66
CA TYR A 221 34.10 -63.13 -23.65
C TYR A 221 33.67 -63.73 -24.98
N ARG A 222 32.79 -64.73 -24.91
CA ARG A 222 32.26 -65.44 -26.08
C ARG A 222 30.75 -65.29 -26.10
N TYR A 223 30.23 -64.85 -27.23
CA TYR A 223 28.80 -64.68 -27.45
C TYR A 223 28.34 -65.55 -28.62
N GLN A 224 27.22 -66.22 -28.47
CA GLN A 224 26.53 -66.88 -29.58
C GLN A 224 25.37 -65.99 -30.01
N ILE A 225 25.32 -65.66 -31.30
CA ILE A 225 24.18 -64.97 -31.91
C ILE A 225 23.44 -65.92 -32.82
N ARG A 226 22.14 -66.08 -32.59
CA ARG A 226 21.21 -66.82 -33.42
C ARG A 226 20.20 -65.86 -34.01
N LEU A 227 20.21 -65.74 -35.33
CA LEU A 227 19.21 -64.99 -36.05
C LEU A 227 17.89 -65.77 -36.01
N ASN A 228 16.80 -65.14 -35.61
CA ASN A 228 15.51 -65.81 -35.48
C ASN A 228 14.51 -65.18 -36.46
N ILE A 229 14.51 -65.68 -37.70
CA ILE A 229 13.69 -65.12 -38.81
C ILE A 229 14.11 -63.67 -39.16
N LEU A 230 15.41 -63.37 -39.15
CA LEU A 230 15.89 -62.07 -39.64
C LEU A 230 15.61 -61.97 -41.14
N LYS A 231 15.00 -60.90 -41.62
CA LYS A 231 14.62 -60.71 -43.03
C LYS A 231 15.40 -59.54 -43.65
N PRO A 232 16.63 -59.80 -44.14
CA PRO A 232 17.39 -58.82 -44.89
C PRO A 232 17.06 -58.89 -46.40
N PHE A 233 17.49 -57.89 -47.18
CA PHE A 233 17.68 -58.05 -48.63
C PHE A 233 19.16 -58.25 -48.96
N GLY A 234 19.95 -57.21 -48.73
CA GLY A 234 21.41 -57.21 -48.86
C GLY A 234 22.02 -56.39 -47.74
N PHE A 235 22.59 -57.04 -46.73
CA PHE A 235 22.94 -56.41 -45.47
C PHE A 235 24.42 -56.54 -45.11
N ILE A 236 24.85 -55.75 -44.14
CA ILE A 236 26.15 -55.89 -43.48
C ILE A 236 25.93 -56.23 -42.01
N PHE A 237 26.63 -57.24 -41.51
CA PHE A 237 26.70 -57.54 -40.08
C PHE A 237 28.15 -57.43 -39.62
N PHE A 238 28.38 -56.69 -38.53
CA PHE A 238 29.68 -56.66 -37.86
C PHE A 238 29.49 -56.61 -36.35
N SER A 239 30.59 -56.77 -35.61
CA SER A 239 30.60 -56.67 -34.15
C SER A 239 31.75 -55.80 -33.68
N ASN A 240 31.51 -54.97 -32.67
CA ASN A 240 32.51 -54.06 -32.13
C ASN A 240 32.21 -53.72 -30.65
N ASN A 241 33.06 -52.94 -30.00
CA ASN A 241 32.91 -52.61 -28.58
C ASN A 241 32.04 -51.38 -28.27
N LYS A 242 31.63 -50.58 -29.27
CA LYS A 242 30.93 -49.28 -29.05
C LYS A 242 29.65 -49.07 -29.87
N GLY A 243 29.30 -50.01 -30.73
CA GLY A 243 28.24 -49.91 -31.72
C GLY A 243 28.48 -48.77 -32.70
N PHE A 244 27.43 -47.98 -32.90
CA PHE A 244 27.51 -46.67 -33.53
C PHE A 244 28.06 -45.63 -32.56
N ARG A 245 28.73 -44.59 -33.08
CA ARG A 245 29.45 -43.56 -32.32
C ARG A 245 28.90 -42.18 -32.61
N ARG A 246 29.01 -41.29 -31.62
CA ARG A 246 28.85 -39.85 -31.82
C ARG A 246 30.03 -39.29 -32.63
N PRO A 247 29.93 -38.09 -33.22
CA PRO A 247 31.08 -37.44 -33.87
C PRO A 247 32.29 -37.25 -32.93
N SER A 248 32.07 -37.23 -31.61
CA SER A 248 33.12 -37.16 -30.58
C SER A 248 33.86 -38.48 -30.33
N GLY A 249 33.42 -39.60 -30.93
CA GLY A 249 34.05 -40.93 -30.77
C GLY A 249 33.43 -41.82 -29.68
N GLU A 250 32.59 -41.24 -28.81
CA GLU A 250 31.88 -41.99 -27.76
C GLU A 250 30.79 -42.91 -28.33
N PRO A 251 30.49 -44.04 -27.66
CA PRO A 251 29.35 -44.90 -28.02
C PRO A 251 28.03 -44.11 -28.07
N PHE A 252 27.20 -44.41 -29.06
CA PHE A 252 25.90 -43.78 -29.25
C PHE A 252 24.78 -44.53 -28.51
N PHE A 253 24.96 -45.85 -28.28
CA PHE A 253 24.00 -46.75 -27.63
C PHE A 253 22.57 -46.61 -28.16
N SER A 254 22.44 -46.53 -29.48
CA SER A 254 21.14 -46.39 -30.15
C SER A 254 21.32 -46.76 -31.62
N SER A 255 20.26 -47.23 -32.26
CA SER A 255 20.22 -47.40 -33.71
C SER A 255 20.44 -46.04 -34.43
N VAL A 256 20.72 -46.05 -35.73
CA VAL A 256 21.07 -44.85 -36.53
C VAL A 256 20.41 -44.88 -37.92
N PRO A 257 20.13 -43.74 -38.55
CA PRO A 257 19.87 -43.71 -39.99
C PRO A 257 21.15 -44.04 -40.77
N LEU A 258 21.02 -44.60 -41.99
CA LEU A 258 22.16 -44.86 -42.88
C LEU A 258 22.60 -43.66 -43.73
N ASP A 259 21.75 -42.62 -43.84
CA ASP A 259 22.06 -41.37 -44.55
C ASP A 259 21.91 -40.15 -43.60
N PRO A 260 22.99 -39.38 -43.34
CA PRO A 260 24.37 -39.61 -43.77
C PRO A 260 24.96 -40.89 -43.17
N PRO A 261 26.07 -41.44 -43.74
CA PRO A 261 26.70 -42.65 -43.22
C PRO A 261 27.00 -42.56 -41.71
N PRO A 262 26.63 -43.58 -40.93
CA PRO A 262 26.82 -43.52 -39.49
C PRO A 262 28.30 -43.63 -39.12
N ASN A 263 28.69 -43.01 -38.01
CA ASN A 263 30.05 -43.17 -37.47
C ASN A 263 30.13 -44.44 -36.64
N PHE A 264 31.10 -45.31 -36.91
CA PHE A 264 31.40 -46.54 -36.15
C PHE A 264 32.82 -47.00 -36.48
N GLN A 265 33.41 -47.89 -35.67
CA GLN A 265 34.72 -48.48 -35.99
C GLN A 265 34.59 -49.30 -37.28
N ASN A 266 35.16 -48.80 -38.38
CA ASN A 266 35.06 -49.47 -39.67
C ASN A 266 35.77 -50.84 -39.58
N PRO A 267 35.06 -51.97 -39.79
CA PRO A 267 35.64 -53.31 -39.63
C PRO A 267 36.71 -53.65 -40.68
N ILE A 268 36.88 -52.82 -41.72
CA ILE A 268 37.96 -52.91 -42.70
C ILE A 268 39.27 -52.34 -42.13
N GLU A 269 39.18 -51.35 -41.23
CA GLU A 269 40.32 -50.68 -40.64
C GLU A 269 40.87 -51.46 -39.44
N SER A 270 42.16 -51.27 -39.14
CA SER A 270 42.75 -51.84 -37.93
C SER A 270 42.18 -51.17 -36.67
N ASN A 271 42.13 -51.94 -35.57
CA ASN A 271 41.79 -51.40 -34.25
C ASN A 271 42.66 -50.17 -33.91
N SER A 272 42.05 -49.12 -33.38
CA SER A 272 42.73 -47.85 -33.10
C SER A 272 42.30 -47.31 -31.73
N GLY A 273 43.24 -46.78 -30.94
CA GLY A 273 42.93 -46.25 -29.60
C GLY A 273 42.22 -47.29 -28.71
N ASP A 274 40.98 -47.01 -28.32
CA ASP A 274 40.07 -47.88 -27.59
C ASP A 274 38.94 -48.49 -28.48
N ASP A 275 38.91 -48.17 -29.77
CA ASP A 275 37.96 -48.75 -30.72
C ASP A 275 38.41 -50.15 -31.16
N ARG A 276 37.48 -51.12 -31.11
CA ARG A 276 37.75 -52.53 -31.38
C ARG A 276 36.69 -53.13 -32.29
N THR A 277 37.11 -53.78 -33.36
CA THR A 277 36.28 -54.73 -34.11
C THR A 277 36.43 -56.11 -33.46
N HIS A 278 35.32 -56.77 -33.19
CA HIS A 278 35.31 -58.12 -32.63
C HIS A 278 35.14 -59.15 -33.74
N GLU A 279 35.83 -60.28 -33.64
CA GLU A 279 35.82 -61.32 -34.67
C GLU A 279 34.53 -62.15 -34.67
N ILE A 280 33.97 -62.38 -35.86
CA ILE A 280 32.77 -63.20 -36.12
C ILE A 280 33.20 -64.59 -36.59
N PHE A 281 33.11 -65.57 -35.71
CA PHE A 281 33.39 -66.97 -35.99
C PHE A 281 32.14 -67.73 -36.45
N PHE A 282 32.35 -68.77 -37.26
CA PHE A 282 31.28 -69.65 -37.76
C PHE A 282 31.02 -70.85 -36.84
N ASN A 283 32.00 -71.20 -36.00
CA ASN A 283 31.89 -72.18 -34.93
C ASN A 283 32.36 -71.55 -33.59
N PRO A 284 32.09 -72.17 -32.43
CA PRO A 284 32.64 -71.70 -31.16
C PRO A 284 34.16 -71.52 -31.24
N PRO A 285 34.71 -70.32 -30.96
CA PRO A 285 36.14 -70.05 -31.09
C PRO A 285 36.96 -70.91 -30.12
N VAL A 286 38.11 -71.37 -30.59
CA VAL A 286 39.05 -72.14 -29.74
C VAL A 286 39.52 -71.26 -28.58
N PRO A 287 39.49 -71.74 -27.31
CA PRO A 287 39.96 -70.95 -26.18
C PRO A 287 41.42 -70.50 -26.34
N GLY A 288 41.69 -69.21 -26.13
CA GLY A 288 43.04 -68.64 -26.23
C GLY A 288 43.48 -68.25 -27.64
N ILE A 289 42.64 -68.47 -28.65
CA ILE A 289 42.91 -68.05 -30.03
C ILE A 289 43.13 -66.54 -30.10
N LEU A 290 43.97 -66.08 -31.05
CA LEU A 290 44.33 -64.66 -31.21
C LEU A 290 44.95 -64.01 -29.96
N ASN A 291 45.57 -64.81 -29.08
CA ASN A 291 46.13 -64.38 -27.79
C ASN A 291 45.09 -63.81 -26.81
N THR A 292 43.81 -64.18 -26.96
CA THR A 292 42.77 -63.80 -26.01
C THR A 292 42.88 -64.58 -24.69
N PRO A 293 42.39 -64.04 -23.57
CA PRO A 293 42.32 -64.79 -22.31
C PRO A 293 41.45 -66.06 -22.43
N ILE A 294 41.90 -67.17 -21.83
CA ILE A 294 41.13 -68.42 -21.78
C ILE A 294 39.87 -68.23 -20.93
N GLU A 295 40.03 -67.62 -19.76
CA GLU A 295 38.95 -67.16 -18.88
C GLU A 295 38.73 -65.66 -19.09
N PRO A 296 37.48 -65.21 -19.23
CA PRO A 296 37.19 -63.81 -19.52
C PRO A 296 37.56 -62.91 -18.33
N ILE A 297 38.05 -61.72 -18.64
CA ILE A 297 38.43 -60.74 -17.62
C ILE A 297 37.17 -60.09 -17.02
N PRO A 298 36.91 -60.19 -15.70
CA PRO A 298 35.75 -59.58 -15.07
C PRO A 298 35.80 -58.04 -15.09
N PRO A 299 34.65 -57.35 -14.92
CA PRO A 299 34.61 -55.90 -14.81
C PRO A 299 35.43 -55.38 -13.63
N GLY A 300 35.89 -54.14 -13.74
CA GLY A 300 36.65 -53.46 -12.69
C GLY A 300 35.83 -53.20 -11.43
N ASP A 301 36.54 -52.98 -10.32
CA ASP A 301 35.98 -52.48 -9.06
C ASP A 301 36.11 -50.95 -8.98
N VAL A 302 35.17 -50.31 -8.28
CA VAL A 302 35.19 -48.88 -7.98
C VAL A 302 35.64 -48.62 -6.55
N ASN A 303 36.58 -47.70 -6.36
CA ASN A 303 37.08 -47.25 -5.05
C ASN A 303 37.18 -45.73 -4.98
N ASN A 304 37.33 -45.16 -3.78
CA ASN A 304 37.53 -43.72 -3.55
C ASN A 304 36.48 -42.82 -4.23
N PHE A 305 35.22 -43.25 -4.25
CA PHE A 305 34.14 -42.46 -4.82
C PHE A 305 33.92 -41.19 -3.99
N SER A 306 33.76 -40.06 -4.67
CA SER A 306 33.46 -38.77 -4.06
C SER A 306 32.72 -37.86 -5.03
N PHE A 307 31.96 -36.93 -4.49
CA PHE A 307 31.37 -35.82 -5.22
C PHE A 307 31.93 -34.50 -4.69
N THR A 308 32.08 -33.51 -5.56
CA THR A 308 32.46 -32.15 -5.19
C THR A 308 31.68 -31.17 -6.06
N GLY A 309 30.99 -30.20 -5.45
CA GLY A 309 30.32 -29.12 -6.16
C GLY A 309 31.29 -28.26 -6.97
N ASN A 310 30.74 -27.43 -7.86
CA ASN A 310 31.53 -26.60 -8.76
C ASN A 310 32.40 -25.55 -8.02
N ASP A 311 32.01 -25.12 -6.81
CA ASP A 311 32.85 -24.25 -5.96
C ASP A 311 33.79 -25.04 -5.03
N SER A 312 34.05 -26.29 -5.38
CA SER A 312 34.93 -27.20 -4.62
C SER A 312 34.39 -27.64 -3.26
N THR A 313 33.09 -27.48 -3.00
CA THR A 313 32.46 -27.93 -1.75
C THR A 313 32.29 -29.46 -1.76
N PRO A 314 32.90 -30.20 -0.82
CA PRO A 314 32.79 -31.67 -0.80
C PRO A 314 31.37 -32.13 -0.52
N GLY A 315 30.84 -33.05 -1.35
CA GLY A 315 29.54 -33.69 -1.15
C GLY A 315 28.31 -32.78 -1.34
N GLN A 316 28.49 -31.51 -1.72
CA GLN A 316 27.41 -30.53 -1.82
C GLN A 316 27.48 -29.75 -3.14
N ALA A 317 26.32 -29.39 -3.68
CA ALA A 317 26.19 -28.47 -4.81
C ALA A 317 24.98 -27.53 -4.64
N ALA A 318 25.03 -26.39 -5.31
CA ALA A 318 23.88 -25.50 -5.48
C ALA A 318 22.95 -25.98 -6.62
N SER A 319 21.71 -25.50 -6.64
CA SER A 319 20.74 -25.73 -7.72
C SER A 319 20.50 -24.46 -8.56
N PRO A 320 20.66 -24.50 -9.90
CA PRO A 320 21.50 -25.43 -10.65
C PRO A 320 22.98 -25.07 -10.41
N GLY A 321 23.82 -26.08 -10.31
CA GLY A 321 25.22 -25.88 -9.97
C GLY A 321 26.07 -27.11 -10.23
N GLY A 322 25.49 -28.31 -10.10
CA GLY A 322 26.17 -29.55 -10.47
C GLY A 322 27.51 -29.74 -9.78
N GLY A 323 28.39 -30.54 -10.38
CA GLY A 323 29.71 -30.76 -9.83
C GLY A 323 30.45 -31.90 -10.51
N THR A 324 31.37 -32.49 -9.76
CA THR A 324 32.30 -33.49 -10.26
C THR A 324 32.27 -34.74 -9.42
N PHE A 325 31.94 -35.88 -10.05
CA PHE A 325 32.18 -37.20 -9.48
C PHE A 325 33.61 -37.63 -9.72
N ARG A 326 34.27 -38.19 -8.71
CA ARG A 326 35.61 -38.76 -8.80
C ARG A 326 35.62 -40.16 -8.23
N PHE A 327 36.30 -41.09 -8.91
CA PHE A 327 36.49 -42.45 -8.43
C PHE A 327 37.77 -43.07 -9.00
N THR A 328 38.23 -44.16 -8.39
CA THR A 328 39.34 -44.97 -8.89
C THR A 328 38.81 -46.31 -9.41
N ALA A 329 39.02 -46.60 -10.69
CA ALA A 329 38.67 -47.88 -11.30
C ALA A 329 39.87 -48.83 -11.27
N SER A 330 39.69 -50.07 -10.79
CA SER A 330 40.79 -51.05 -10.77
C SER A 330 41.18 -51.52 -12.17
N ARG A 331 40.27 -51.39 -13.14
CA ARG A 331 40.42 -51.63 -14.57
C ARG A 331 39.55 -50.65 -15.34
N GLY A 332 39.96 -50.29 -16.55
CA GLY A 332 39.13 -49.48 -17.44
C GLY A 332 37.94 -50.28 -17.98
N GLY A 333 36.95 -49.56 -18.50
CA GLY A 333 35.71 -50.10 -19.05
C GLY A 333 34.62 -49.05 -19.06
N SER A 334 33.51 -49.31 -19.73
CA SER A 334 32.36 -48.41 -19.69
C SER A 334 31.79 -48.32 -18.26
N TYR A 335 31.29 -47.16 -17.86
CA TYR A 335 30.67 -46.94 -16.57
C TYR A 335 29.24 -46.44 -16.69
N ARG A 336 28.49 -46.63 -15.61
CA ARG A 336 27.19 -45.98 -15.38
C ARG A 336 27.17 -45.42 -13.96
N ILE A 337 26.92 -44.12 -13.83
CA ILE A 337 26.64 -43.44 -12.55
C ILE A 337 25.16 -43.10 -12.54
N ILE A 338 24.46 -43.45 -11.47
CA ILE A 338 23.02 -43.27 -11.32
C ILE A 338 22.76 -42.48 -10.03
N ILE A 339 22.10 -41.33 -10.15
CA ILE A 339 21.62 -40.55 -9.02
C ILE A 339 20.15 -40.94 -8.80
N ASP A 340 19.86 -41.53 -7.64
CA ASP A 340 18.51 -41.96 -7.24
C ASP A 340 17.70 -40.73 -6.82
N LEU A 341 16.82 -40.26 -7.71
CA LEU A 341 16.12 -38.98 -7.55
C LEU A 341 14.86 -39.10 -6.68
N ASN A 342 14.23 -40.27 -6.64
CA ASN A 342 13.00 -40.49 -5.86
C ASN A 342 13.26 -41.20 -4.52
N SER A 343 14.51 -41.55 -4.23
CA SER A 343 14.96 -42.19 -2.99
C SER A 343 14.26 -43.52 -2.70
N ASP A 344 13.88 -44.26 -3.74
CA ASP A 344 13.25 -45.59 -3.60
C ASP A 344 14.26 -46.74 -3.52
N GLY A 345 15.56 -46.45 -3.76
CA GLY A 345 16.64 -47.44 -3.80
C GLY A 345 16.65 -48.32 -5.05
N ILE A 346 15.82 -48.01 -6.05
CA ILE A 346 15.74 -48.67 -7.35
C ILE A 346 16.48 -47.83 -8.37
N TYR A 347 17.77 -48.12 -8.53
CA TYR A 347 18.63 -47.36 -9.43
C TYR A 347 18.34 -47.63 -10.91
N GLY A 348 18.19 -46.54 -11.66
CA GLY A 348 18.09 -46.55 -13.10
C GLY A 348 16.66 -46.70 -13.59
N ASN A 349 15.66 -46.51 -12.74
CA ASN A 349 14.30 -46.37 -13.25
C ASN A 349 14.21 -45.11 -14.14
N GLY A 350 13.15 -44.96 -14.93
CA GLY A 350 12.96 -43.79 -15.81
C GLY A 350 12.72 -42.46 -15.08
N ILE A 351 13.00 -42.36 -13.78
CA ILE A 351 12.97 -41.13 -12.97
C ILE A 351 14.41 -40.70 -12.65
N ASP A 352 15.35 -41.64 -12.54
CA ASP A 352 16.71 -41.38 -12.09
C ASP A 352 17.61 -40.71 -13.12
N ARG A 353 18.61 -39.97 -12.63
CA ARG A 353 19.63 -39.39 -13.50
C ARG A 353 20.72 -40.41 -13.78
N VAL A 354 20.85 -40.79 -15.05
CA VAL A 354 21.89 -41.71 -15.53
C VAL A 354 22.98 -40.96 -16.29
N LEU A 355 24.24 -41.20 -15.93
CA LEU A 355 25.44 -40.74 -16.64
C LEU A 355 26.24 -41.96 -17.11
N THR A 356 26.59 -42.01 -18.39
CA THR A 356 27.36 -43.10 -18.99
C THR A 356 28.61 -42.58 -19.69
N GLY A 357 29.67 -43.38 -19.71
CA GLY A 357 30.89 -43.06 -20.44
C GLY A 357 31.93 -44.17 -20.31
N THR A 358 33.18 -43.86 -20.64
CA THR A 358 34.32 -44.78 -20.46
C THR A 358 35.17 -44.36 -19.27
N ALA A 359 35.63 -45.33 -18.49
CA ALA A 359 36.57 -45.15 -17.40
C ALA A 359 37.93 -45.74 -17.79
N GLU A 360 39.00 -45.03 -17.48
CA GLU A 360 40.36 -45.54 -17.57
C GLU A 360 40.75 -46.29 -16.28
N GLN A 361 41.73 -47.18 -16.36
CA GLN A 361 42.32 -47.76 -15.17
C GLN A 361 42.99 -46.65 -14.34
N GLY A 362 42.63 -46.54 -13.06
CA GLY A 362 43.09 -45.48 -12.19
C GLY A 362 42.03 -44.42 -11.93
N GLN A 363 42.43 -43.16 -11.80
CA GLN A 363 41.55 -42.08 -11.35
C GLN A 363 40.71 -41.53 -12.50
N ASN A 364 39.40 -41.41 -12.28
CA ASN A 364 38.42 -40.91 -13.23
C ASN A 364 37.69 -39.68 -12.68
N THR A 365 37.30 -38.76 -13.56
CA THR A 365 36.66 -37.49 -13.22
C THR A 365 35.50 -37.25 -14.17
N ILE A 366 34.27 -37.24 -13.66
CA ILE A 366 33.04 -37.13 -14.44
C ILE A 366 32.30 -35.87 -14.03
N LEU A 367 32.01 -34.99 -15.00
CA LEU A 367 31.24 -33.77 -14.78
C LEU A 367 29.75 -34.06 -14.83
N TRP A 368 29.00 -33.40 -13.94
CA TRP A 368 27.55 -33.40 -13.93
C TRP A 368 27.05 -31.96 -13.84
N ASP A 369 26.03 -31.66 -14.63
CA ASP A 369 25.45 -30.34 -14.85
C ASP A 369 24.48 -29.88 -13.74
N GLY A 370 24.14 -30.77 -12.80
CA GLY A 370 23.16 -30.46 -11.76
C GLY A 370 21.71 -30.68 -12.22
N LEU A 371 21.52 -31.31 -13.38
CA LEU A 371 20.20 -31.50 -14.00
C LEU A 371 19.76 -32.96 -13.96
N ASP A 372 18.43 -33.15 -13.93
CA ASP A 372 17.76 -34.43 -14.13
C ASP A 372 17.82 -34.87 -15.61
N GLN A 373 17.22 -36.02 -15.92
CA GLN A 373 17.18 -36.53 -17.30
C GLN A 373 16.33 -35.68 -18.28
N ASN A 374 15.45 -34.83 -17.75
CA ASN A 374 14.57 -33.94 -18.52
C ASN A 374 15.18 -32.53 -18.68
N GLY A 375 16.36 -32.28 -18.11
CA GLY A 375 17.04 -30.99 -18.13
C GLY A 375 16.59 -30.01 -17.04
N ASN A 376 15.84 -30.47 -16.03
CA ASN A 376 15.43 -29.62 -14.90
C ASN A 376 16.49 -29.67 -13.78
N PRO A 377 16.74 -28.55 -13.07
CA PRO A 377 17.57 -28.57 -11.86
C PRO A 377 17.02 -29.50 -10.80
N LEU A 378 17.89 -30.22 -10.10
CA LEU A 378 17.46 -31.03 -8.96
C LEU A 378 17.00 -30.12 -7.81
N PRO A 379 15.92 -30.46 -7.11
CA PRO A 379 15.49 -29.69 -5.95
C PRO A 379 16.49 -29.81 -4.81
N GLY A 380 16.75 -28.70 -4.12
CA GLY A 380 17.52 -28.69 -2.90
C GLY A 380 16.72 -29.14 -1.68
N GLY A 381 17.44 -29.42 -0.60
CA GLY A 381 16.82 -29.75 0.68
C GLY A 381 17.79 -30.36 1.69
N ARG A 382 17.23 -31.08 2.67
CA ARG A 382 17.99 -31.69 3.78
C ARG A 382 18.57 -33.05 3.49
N THR A 383 17.96 -33.78 2.56
CA THR A 383 18.32 -35.18 2.30
C THR A 383 19.21 -35.23 1.07
N GLY A 384 20.37 -35.87 1.21
CA GLY A 384 21.25 -36.11 0.08
C GLY A 384 20.71 -37.21 -0.83
N TYR A 385 21.02 -37.11 -2.11
CA TYR A 385 20.76 -38.15 -3.09
C TYR A 385 21.78 -39.29 -2.91
N SER A 386 21.29 -40.53 -3.04
CA SER A 386 22.16 -41.70 -3.10
C SER A 386 22.64 -41.90 -4.54
N VAL A 387 23.87 -42.36 -4.69
CA VAL A 387 24.47 -42.58 -6.01
C VAL A 387 24.96 -44.02 -6.12
N SER A 388 24.60 -44.69 -7.21
CA SER A 388 25.15 -45.99 -7.59
C SER A 388 26.13 -45.82 -8.75
N ILE A 389 27.19 -46.62 -8.78
CA ILE A 389 28.09 -46.73 -9.93
C ILE A 389 28.38 -48.19 -10.26
N ASN A 390 28.42 -48.49 -11.56
CA ASN A 390 28.83 -49.78 -12.11
C ASN A 390 29.88 -49.60 -13.20
N LEU A 391 30.75 -50.59 -13.34
CA LEU A 391 31.65 -50.76 -14.47
C LEU A 391 31.22 -51.98 -15.29
N PHE A 392 31.43 -51.94 -16.60
CA PHE A 392 31.06 -53.02 -17.51
C PHE A 392 32.30 -53.67 -18.14
N ALA A 393 32.22 -54.96 -18.42
CA ALA A 393 33.21 -55.70 -19.19
C ALA A 393 32.56 -56.57 -20.27
N GLY A 394 33.36 -56.98 -21.26
CA GLY A 394 32.89 -57.80 -22.37
C GLY A 394 31.82 -57.09 -23.19
N GLN A 395 31.89 -55.77 -23.27
CA GLN A 395 30.94 -54.98 -24.03
C GLN A 395 31.04 -55.33 -25.51
N VAL A 396 29.91 -55.74 -26.08
CA VAL A 396 29.80 -56.20 -27.45
C VAL A 396 28.53 -55.62 -28.05
N HIS A 397 28.66 -55.09 -29.25
CA HIS A 397 27.59 -54.54 -30.06
C HIS A 397 27.43 -55.37 -31.32
N PHE A 398 26.21 -55.46 -31.84
CA PHE A 398 25.85 -56.24 -33.02
C PHE A 398 25.17 -55.36 -34.07
N PRO A 399 25.91 -54.41 -34.69
CA PRO A 399 25.35 -53.61 -35.77
C PRO A 399 24.96 -54.44 -36.99
N PHE A 400 23.71 -54.23 -37.43
CA PHE A 400 23.19 -54.67 -38.70
C PHE A 400 22.86 -53.44 -39.56
N LEU A 401 23.42 -53.36 -40.76
CA LEU A 401 23.12 -52.30 -41.72
C LEU A 401 22.21 -52.84 -42.81
N ASP A 402 21.12 -52.12 -43.09
CA ASP A 402 20.20 -52.41 -44.19
C ASP A 402 19.51 -53.78 -44.03
N VAL A 403 18.92 -53.98 -42.85
CA VAL A 403 18.09 -55.15 -42.54
C VAL A 403 16.64 -54.72 -42.43
N GLU A 404 15.78 -55.21 -43.32
CA GLU A 404 14.41 -54.69 -43.40
C GLU A 404 13.59 -54.98 -42.15
N SER A 405 13.58 -56.23 -41.70
CA SER A 405 12.79 -56.63 -40.52
C SER A 405 13.39 -57.78 -39.73
N ASN A 406 13.00 -57.87 -38.46
CA ASN A 406 13.38 -58.90 -37.52
C ASN A 406 12.18 -59.33 -36.64
N PRO A 407 11.14 -59.95 -37.22
CA PRO A 407 9.86 -60.14 -36.55
C PRO A 407 9.90 -60.98 -35.26
N ASP A 408 10.84 -61.93 -35.12
CA ASP A 408 10.96 -62.79 -33.93
C ASP A 408 12.21 -62.45 -33.09
N GLY A 409 12.82 -61.28 -33.31
CA GLY A 409 13.98 -60.82 -32.55
C GLY A 409 15.28 -61.56 -32.86
N ILE A 410 16.38 -61.12 -32.26
CA ILE A 410 17.62 -61.88 -32.21
C ILE A 410 17.73 -62.60 -30.88
N ILE A 411 18.39 -63.76 -30.87
CA ILE A 411 18.73 -64.49 -29.64
C ILE A 411 20.23 -64.37 -29.43
N LEU A 412 20.62 -63.74 -28.32
CA LEU A 412 22.02 -63.53 -27.98
C LEU A 412 22.34 -64.19 -26.63
N GLN A 413 23.39 -65.00 -26.60
CA GLN A 413 23.79 -65.71 -25.39
C GLN A 413 25.28 -65.48 -25.09
N ARG A 414 25.61 -64.94 -23.92
CA ARG A 414 26.97 -64.98 -23.40
C ARG A 414 27.27 -66.39 -22.89
N LEU A 415 28.33 -67.00 -23.40
CA LEU A 415 28.67 -68.42 -23.16
C LEU A 415 29.58 -68.65 -21.96
N ASN A 416 30.32 -67.63 -21.51
CA ASN A 416 31.31 -67.73 -20.43
C ASN A 416 31.35 -66.49 -19.52
N GLY A 417 32.11 -66.59 -18.44
CA GLY A 417 32.22 -65.56 -17.40
C GLY A 417 31.19 -65.71 -16.28
N GLN A 418 31.26 -64.81 -15.29
CA GLN A 418 30.33 -64.88 -14.16
C GLN A 418 28.88 -64.72 -14.64
N GLY A 419 27.98 -65.55 -14.10
CA GLY A 419 26.55 -65.52 -14.44
C GLY A 419 26.19 -66.08 -15.82
N SER A 420 27.13 -66.63 -16.60
CA SER A 420 26.80 -67.32 -17.85
C SER A 420 26.10 -68.67 -17.60
N PRO A 421 25.18 -69.13 -18.47
CA PRO A 421 24.73 -68.43 -19.67
C PRO A 421 23.85 -67.24 -19.33
N ASP A 422 24.03 -66.14 -20.07
CA ASP A 422 23.28 -64.90 -19.89
C ASP A 422 22.69 -64.47 -21.23
N PHE A 423 21.38 -64.20 -21.24
CA PHE A 423 20.63 -63.83 -22.44
C PHE A 423 20.24 -62.35 -22.48
N THR A 424 20.73 -61.56 -21.52
CA THR A 424 20.36 -60.15 -21.39
C THR A 424 20.95 -59.32 -22.52
N VAL A 425 20.08 -58.61 -23.24
CA VAL A 425 20.44 -57.67 -24.30
C VAL A 425 19.84 -56.31 -24.06
N TYR A 426 20.41 -55.30 -24.69
CA TYR A 426 20.04 -53.90 -24.55
C TYR A 426 19.95 -53.25 -25.93
N TYR A 427 19.02 -52.32 -26.11
CA TYR A 427 18.81 -51.54 -27.33
C TYR A 427 18.02 -50.25 -27.00
N ASP A 428 18.21 -49.18 -27.79
CA ASP A 428 17.45 -47.92 -27.69
C ASP A 428 17.08 -47.43 -29.09
N ASP A 429 15.81 -47.59 -29.43
CA ASP A 429 15.19 -47.14 -30.67
C ASP A 429 14.17 -46.02 -30.45
N SER A 430 14.12 -45.45 -29.23
CA SER A 430 13.14 -44.44 -28.84
C SER A 430 13.15 -43.18 -29.71
N ARG A 431 14.28 -42.89 -30.36
CA ARG A 431 14.49 -41.70 -31.20
C ARG A 431 13.98 -41.89 -32.62
N PHE A 432 13.61 -43.10 -33.01
CA PHE A 432 13.12 -43.37 -34.35
C PHE A 432 11.60 -43.25 -34.44
N SER A 433 11.18 -42.45 -35.40
CA SER A 433 9.81 -42.42 -35.90
C SER A 433 9.85 -42.64 -37.42
N GLY A 434 8.85 -43.31 -37.98
CA GLY A 434 8.84 -43.60 -39.41
C GLY A 434 8.00 -44.82 -39.77
N PRO A 435 8.07 -45.28 -41.03
CA PRO A 435 7.40 -46.51 -41.47
C PRO A 435 7.91 -47.73 -40.70
N GLY A 436 7.08 -48.78 -40.62
CA GLY A 436 7.43 -50.01 -39.90
C GLY A 436 6.65 -50.24 -38.62
N ILE A 437 6.86 -51.44 -38.07
CA ILE A 437 6.47 -51.80 -36.70
C ILE A 437 7.75 -51.71 -35.88
N PRO A 438 7.89 -50.71 -35.01
CA PRO A 438 9.10 -50.59 -34.19
C PRO A 438 9.12 -51.63 -33.06
N PRO A 439 10.26 -51.85 -32.40
CA PRO A 439 10.36 -52.78 -31.30
C PRO A 439 9.55 -52.34 -30.06
N ASP A 440 9.05 -53.32 -29.31
CA ASP A 440 8.37 -53.12 -28.02
C ASP A 440 9.08 -53.96 -26.92
N PRO A 441 9.61 -53.33 -25.84
CA PRO A 441 9.70 -51.88 -25.63
C PRO A 441 10.68 -51.23 -26.61
N LEU A 442 10.48 -49.94 -26.91
CA LEU A 442 11.37 -49.13 -27.77
C LEU A 442 12.73 -48.83 -27.13
N ASP A 443 12.79 -48.84 -25.80
CA ASP A 443 14.01 -48.57 -25.03
C ASP A 443 14.15 -49.62 -23.93
N ALA A 444 15.20 -50.43 -24.07
CA ALA A 444 15.66 -51.41 -23.11
C ALA A 444 17.11 -51.14 -22.66
N SER A 445 17.66 -49.96 -22.97
CA SER A 445 19.07 -49.62 -22.76
C SER A 445 19.53 -49.72 -21.31
N ILE A 446 18.58 -49.61 -20.38
CA ILE A 446 18.82 -49.57 -18.94
C ILE A 446 18.60 -50.93 -18.27
N ASN A 447 17.40 -51.50 -18.43
CA ASN A 447 16.99 -52.70 -17.70
C ASN A 447 17.35 -53.99 -18.43
N GLY A 448 17.65 -53.89 -19.72
CA GLY A 448 17.84 -55.02 -20.60
C GLY A 448 16.57 -55.84 -20.80
N VAL A 449 16.62 -56.76 -21.76
CA VAL A 449 15.57 -57.73 -22.08
C VAL A 449 16.22 -59.10 -22.22
N ASN A 450 15.53 -60.14 -21.75
CA ASN A 450 15.97 -61.52 -21.97
C ASN A 450 15.69 -61.93 -23.42
N SER A 451 16.75 -62.24 -24.17
CA SER A 451 16.66 -62.62 -25.59
C SER A 451 16.46 -64.12 -25.85
N ALA A 452 16.27 -64.97 -24.83
CA ALA A 452 16.17 -66.42 -25.01
C ALA A 452 15.05 -66.86 -25.97
N ASP A 453 13.96 -66.10 -26.01
CA ASP A 453 12.81 -66.28 -26.92
C ASP A 453 12.80 -65.29 -28.10
N GLY A 454 13.87 -64.49 -28.26
CA GLY A 454 13.99 -63.40 -29.21
C GLY A 454 13.76 -62.03 -28.58
N ALA A 455 14.69 -61.10 -28.78
CA ALA A 455 14.58 -59.70 -28.34
C ALA A 455 15.00 -58.74 -29.45
N HIS A 456 14.65 -57.45 -29.31
CA HIS A 456 14.87 -56.45 -30.37
C HIS A 456 14.16 -56.84 -31.68
N ALA A 457 12.87 -57.19 -31.56
CA ALA A 457 12.03 -57.58 -32.68
C ALA A 457 11.40 -56.36 -33.37
N TYR A 458 11.49 -56.25 -34.69
CA TYR A 458 10.92 -55.14 -35.46
C TYR A 458 10.38 -55.64 -36.81
N GLY A 459 9.50 -54.87 -37.44
CA GLY A 459 8.69 -55.36 -38.56
C GLY A 459 8.30 -54.33 -39.60
N CYS A 460 7.50 -54.79 -40.56
CA CYS A 460 6.92 -53.98 -41.62
C CYS A 460 5.43 -53.79 -41.40
N SER A 461 4.93 -52.57 -41.60
CA SER A 461 3.49 -52.31 -41.55
C SER A 461 2.77 -52.93 -42.75
N ASN A 462 3.45 -53.07 -43.89
CA ASN A 462 3.02 -53.91 -45.01
C ASN A 462 4.11 -54.96 -45.33
N PRO A 463 3.88 -56.25 -45.07
CA PRO A 463 4.89 -57.30 -45.25
C PRO A 463 5.26 -57.55 -46.73
N THR A 464 4.58 -56.92 -47.69
CA THR A 464 4.90 -57.02 -49.11
C THR A 464 5.68 -55.82 -49.66
N SER A 465 6.13 -54.88 -48.81
CA SER A 465 6.84 -53.67 -49.24
C SER A 465 7.96 -53.31 -48.26
N GLU A 466 9.21 -53.39 -48.73
CA GLU A 466 10.42 -53.06 -47.96
C GLU A 466 10.42 -51.61 -47.41
N GLN A 467 9.92 -50.65 -48.20
CA GLN A 467 9.79 -49.24 -47.79
C GLN A 467 8.89 -49.01 -46.57
N THR A 468 8.12 -50.03 -46.17
CA THR A 468 7.24 -49.97 -45.00
C THR A 468 7.85 -50.66 -43.78
N CYS A 469 9.11 -51.08 -43.85
CA CYS A 469 9.80 -51.80 -42.81
C CYS A 469 10.57 -50.86 -41.89
N PHE A 470 10.64 -51.23 -40.60
CA PHE A 470 11.30 -50.38 -39.60
C PHE A 470 12.79 -50.24 -39.85
N GLY A 471 13.46 -51.30 -40.31
CA GLY A 471 14.92 -51.30 -40.49
C GLY A 471 15.41 -50.83 -41.86
N ASP A 472 14.50 -50.55 -42.80
CA ASP A 472 14.83 -50.01 -44.14
C ASP A 472 15.61 -48.69 -43.99
N PHE A 473 16.81 -48.62 -44.60
CA PHE A 473 17.77 -47.53 -44.44
C PHE A 473 18.21 -47.20 -42.99
N ARG A 474 18.17 -48.18 -42.09
CA ARG A 474 18.65 -48.03 -40.70
C ARG A 474 19.81 -48.97 -40.39
N GLY A 475 20.70 -48.47 -39.54
CA GLY A 475 21.65 -49.27 -38.80
C GLY A 475 21.02 -49.65 -37.46
N ILE A 476 20.75 -50.93 -37.27
CA ILE A 476 20.16 -51.47 -36.04
C ILE A 476 21.28 -51.99 -35.15
N ASP A 477 21.26 -51.64 -33.86
CA ASP A 477 22.28 -52.09 -32.91
C ASP A 477 21.66 -52.71 -31.67
N THR A 478 22.13 -53.91 -31.34
CA THR A 478 21.85 -54.57 -30.07
C THR A 478 23.16 -54.75 -29.34
N TRP A 479 23.19 -54.61 -28.02
CA TRP A 479 24.41 -54.82 -27.27
C TRP A 479 24.20 -55.67 -26.01
N ALA A 480 25.32 -56.21 -25.52
CA ALA A 480 25.40 -56.94 -24.28
C ALA A 480 26.73 -56.64 -23.57
N PHE A 481 26.73 -56.83 -22.26
CA PHE A 481 27.91 -56.66 -21.41
C PHE A 481 27.71 -57.43 -20.10
N LEU A 482 28.78 -57.57 -19.32
CA LEU A 482 28.72 -58.03 -17.93
C LEU A 482 28.90 -56.82 -16.98
N PRO A 483 27.88 -56.41 -16.22
CA PRO A 483 28.03 -55.39 -15.20
C PRO A 483 28.82 -55.91 -13.99
N SER A 484 29.58 -55.02 -13.36
CA SER A 484 30.06 -55.20 -11.98
C SER A 484 28.87 -55.21 -11.03
N ARG A 485 29.10 -55.58 -9.76
CA ARG A 485 28.17 -55.25 -8.69
C ARG A 485 27.91 -53.74 -8.62
N ASP A 486 26.74 -53.36 -8.08
CA ASP A 486 26.40 -51.98 -7.77
C ASP A 486 27.24 -51.48 -6.59
N PHE A 487 27.95 -50.37 -6.79
CA PHE A 487 28.63 -49.65 -5.72
C PHE A 487 27.75 -48.49 -5.30
N VAL A 488 26.98 -48.69 -4.23
CA VAL A 488 26.03 -47.71 -3.71
C VAL A 488 26.66 -46.83 -2.64
N PHE A 489 26.53 -45.53 -2.81
CA PHE A 489 26.98 -44.49 -1.89
C PHE A 489 25.77 -43.68 -1.40
N SER A 490 25.35 -43.94 -0.17
CA SER A 490 24.22 -43.24 0.45
C SER A 490 24.56 -41.80 0.80
N ASN A 491 23.64 -40.86 0.55
CA ASN A 491 23.83 -39.42 0.77
C ASN A 491 25.14 -38.89 0.15
N ALA A 492 25.48 -39.37 -1.04
CA ALA A 492 26.74 -39.04 -1.70
C ALA A 492 26.80 -37.59 -2.19
N LEU A 493 25.64 -36.98 -2.41
CA LEU A 493 25.46 -35.64 -2.95
C LEU A 493 24.30 -34.96 -2.23
N LEU A 494 24.51 -33.75 -1.72
CA LEU A 494 23.46 -32.87 -1.22
C LEU A 494 23.28 -31.68 -2.18
N ILE A 495 22.04 -31.41 -2.57
CA ILE A 495 21.70 -30.12 -3.19
C ILE A 495 21.23 -29.20 -2.07
N ALA A 496 22.01 -28.17 -1.74
CA ALA A 496 21.78 -27.34 -0.56
C ALA A 496 21.11 -26.00 -0.90
N GLU A 497 20.16 -25.59 -0.06
CA GLU A 497 19.42 -24.33 -0.16
C GLU A 497 19.37 -23.58 1.20
N ALA A 498 19.64 -22.27 1.17
CA ALA A 498 19.57 -21.36 2.31
C ALA A 498 18.90 -20.07 1.86
N ASP A 499 17.80 -19.71 2.52
CA ASP A 499 17.02 -18.49 2.25
C ASP A 499 17.54 -17.38 3.18
N LEU A 500 18.39 -16.51 2.66
CA LEU A 500 18.95 -15.40 3.42
C LEU A 500 18.07 -14.16 3.29
N ALA A 501 17.57 -13.66 4.42
CA ALA A 501 16.75 -12.45 4.46
C ALA A 501 17.45 -11.32 5.21
N ILE A 502 17.32 -10.10 4.71
CA ILE A 502 17.76 -8.88 5.40
C ILE A 502 16.55 -8.08 5.89
N GLU A 503 16.58 -7.71 7.17
CA GLU A 503 15.75 -6.64 7.71
C GLU A 503 16.62 -5.50 8.24
N LYS A 504 16.38 -4.28 7.76
CA LYS A 504 17.09 -3.07 8.20
C LYS A 504 16.13 -2.10 8.89
N ARG A 505 16.56 -1.55 10.04
CA ARG A 505 15.82 -0.54 10.82
C ARG A 505 16.73 0.61 11.22
N VAL A 506 16.13 1.75 11.53
CA VAL A 506 16.80 2.95 12.09
C VAL A 506 16.25 3.22 13.49
N SER A 507 17.06 3.77 14.38
CA SER A 507 16.69 4.03 15.78
C SER A 507 15.61 5.10 15.96
N SER A 508 15.45 6.00 14.99
CA SER A 508 14.50 7.13 15.06
C SER A 508 14.17 7.63 13.65
N GLU A 509 12.94 8.08 13.44
CA GLU A 509 12.48 8.69 12.19
C GLU A 509 11.49 9.83 12.50
N PRO A 510 11.73 11.08 12.04
CA PRO A 510 12.90 11.56 11.28
C PRO A 510 14.19 11.55 12.12
N VAL A 511 15.34 11.71 11.46
CA VAL A 511 16.64 11.90 12.13
C VAL A 511 17.01 13.38 12.14
N VAL A 512 17.51 13.87 13.26
CA VAL A 512 17.90 15.28 13.42
C VAL A 512 19.37 15.46 13.05
N ALA A 513 19.69 16.44 12.20
CA ALA A 513 21.08 16.74 11.84
C ALA A 513 21.90 17.12 13.09
N GLY A 514 23.13 16.59 13.20
CA GLY A 514 24.01 16.76 14.36
C GLY A 514 23.87 15.69 15.45
N ASN A 515 22.81 14.88 15.44
CA ASN A 515 22.58 13.83 16.45
C ASN A 515 23.18 12.47 16.04
N PRO A 516 23.46 11.58 17.02
CA PRO A 516 23.82 10.19 16.73
C PRO A 516 22.65 9.43 16.11
N ILE A 517 22.98 8.52 15.19
CA ILE A 517 22.04 7.64 14.49
C ILE A 517 22.53 6.20 14.59
N THR A 518 21.60 5.25 14.78
CA THR A 518 21.90 3.83 14.78
C THR A 518 21.06 3.11 13.73
N TYR A 519 21.70 2.31 12.87
CA TYR A 519 21.05 1.32 12.03
C TYR A 519 21.24 -0.08 12.60
N THR A 520 20.20 -0.90 12.57
CA THR A 520 20.27 -2.33 12.88
C THR A 520 19.97 -3.13 11.63
N ILE A 521 20.82 -4.09 11.28
CA ILE A 521 20.65 -4.97 10.12
C ILE A 521 20.61 -6.41 10.64
N ALA A 522 19.48 -7.08 10.51
CA ALA A 522 19.32 -8.49 10.83
C ALA A 522 19.45 -9.30 9.55
N VAL A 523 20.43 -10.21 9.50
CA VAL A 523 20.62 -11.19 8.43
C VAL A 523 20.19 -12.55 8.98
N THR A 524 19.16 -13.14 8.42
CA THR A 524 18.55 -14.40 8.91
C THR A 524 18.62 -15.48 7.85
N ASN A 525 18.96 -16.72 8.23
CA ASN A 525 18.85 -17.89 7.36
C ASN A 525 17.52 -18.63 7.64
N ASN A 526 16.51 -18.40 6.81
CA ASN A 526 15.21 -19.08 6.87
C ASN A 526 15.18 -20.41 6.10
N GLY A 527 16.29 -20.79 5.45
CA GLY A 527 16.38 -22.00 4.64
C GLY A 527 16.73 -23.25 5.44
N SER A 528 16.70 -24.39 4.75
CA SER A 528 16.86 -25.72 5.37
C SER A 528 18.31 -26.16 5.57
N ASN A 529 19.28 -25.44 5.02
CA ASN A 529 20.69 -25.77 5.08
C ASN A 529 21.51 -24.60 5.63
N ASP A 530 22.64 -24.93 6.23
CA ASP A 530 23.60 -23.95 6.72
C ASP A 530 24.25 -23.21 5.54
N VAL A 531 24.52 -21.92 5.70
CA VAL A 531 25.27 -21.12 4.73
C VAL A 531 26.59 -20.67 5.35
N MET A 532 27.68 -20.90 4.62
CA MET A 532 29.02 -20.52 5.03
C MET A 532 29.54 -19.37 4.18
N GLY A 533 30.01 -18.31 4.84
CA GLY A 533 30.74 -17.22 4.20
C GLY A 533 29.90 -16.35 3.24
N ALA A 534 28.58 -16.26 3.40
CA ALA A 534 27.74 -15.36 2.60
C ALA A 534 28.18 -13.91 2.80
N ALA A 535 28.36 -13.16 1.72
CA ALA A 535 28.76 -11.76 1.80
C ALA A 535 27.61 -10.89 2.34
N VAL A 536 27.93 -9.92 3.18
CA VAL A 536 27.00 -8.91 3.67
C VAL A 536 27.63 -7.54 3.40
N THR A 537 26.90 -6.72 2.65
CA THR A 537 27.34 -5.39 2.23
C THR A 537 26.37 -4.32 2.69
N ASP A 538 26.89 -3.17 3.13
CA ASP A 538 26.11 -1.99 3.45
C ASP A 538 26.96 -0.75 3.18
N THR A 539 26.44 0.17 2.36
CA THR A 539 27.09 1.45 2.08
C THR A 539 26.38 2.53 2.89
N VAL A 540 26.88 2.76 4.10
CA VAL A 540 26.34 3.75 5.03
C VAL A 540 26.47 5.15 4.41
N PRO A 541 25.43 6.01 4.46
CA PRO A 541 25.46 7.32 3.80
C PRO A 541 26.65 8.17 4.23
N GLU A 542 27.30 8.86 3.28
CA GLU A 542 28.47 9.74 3.54
C GLU A 542 28.15 10.92 4.46
N ALA A 543 26.87 11.26 4.63
CA ALA A 543 26.42 12.27 5.58
C ALA A 543 26.66 11.87 7.05
N LEU A 544 26.95 10.60 7.33
CA LEU A 544 27.34 10.12 8.66
C LEU A 544 28.86 10.12 8.80
N THR A 545 29.35 10.71 9.89
CA THR A 545 30.76 10.64 10.33
C THR A 545 30.89 9.72 11.54
N ASP A 546 32.12 9.36 11.90
CA ASP A 546 32.45 8.51 13.06
C ASP A 546 31.70 7.17 13.07
N VAL A 547 31.50 6.60 11.88
CA VAL A 547 30.78 5.34 11.71
C VAL A 547 31.57 4.19 12.32
N ASN A 548 30.94 3.52 13.29
CA ASN A 548 31.40 2.29 13.92
C ASN A 548 30.32 1.23 13.78
N TRP A 549 30.70 -0.04 13.62
CA TRP A 549 29.73 -1.12 13.54
C TRP A 549 30.23 -2.39 14.24
N THR A 550 29.29 -3.20 14.69
CA THR A 550 29.52 -4.51 15.32
C THR A 550 28.59 -5.56 14.73
N CYS A 551 28.99 -6.83 14.80
CA CYS A 551 28.18 -7.97 14.39
C CYS A 551 28.21 -9.03 15.50
N ALA A 552 27.04 -9.56 15.85
CA ALA A 552 26.89 -10.68 16.77
C ALA A 552 25.79 -11.63 16.29
N ILE A 553 25.89 -12.90 16.65
CA ILE A 553 24.81 -13.86 16.42
C ILE A 553 23.74 -13.63 17.49
N ALA A 554 22.56 -13.18 17.06
CA ALA A 554 21.44 -12.87 17.95
C ALA A 554 20.62 -14.13 18.27
N GLU A 555 20.46 -15.02 17.28
CA GLU A 555 19.68 -16.26 17.38
C GLU A 555 20.40 -17.41 16.67
N GLY A 556 20.26 -18.63 17.19
CA GLY A 556 20.86 -19.84 16.59
C GLY A 556 22.38 -19.94 16.75
N THR A 557 23.02 -20.68 15.84
CA THR A 557 24.47 -20.88 15.79
C THR A 557 25.04 -20.36 14.48
N GLY A 558 26.20 -19.69 14.55
CA GLY A 558 26.86 -19.11 13.39
C GLY A 558 28.10 -18.31 13.78
N SER A 559 28.62 -17.55 12.84
CA SER A 559 29.73 -16.62 13.08
C SER A 559 29.71 -15.45 12.10
N CYS A 560 29.99 -14.25 12.60
CA CYS A 560 30.33 -13.10 11.76
C CYS A 560 31.76 -13.25 11.22
N GLY A 561 32.03 -12.79 10.01
CA GLY A 561 33.38 -12.68 9.46
C GLY A 561 34.22 -11.70 10.29
N ALA A 562 34.00 -10.41 10.09
CA ALA A 562 34.50 -9.38 11.00
C ALA A 562 33.40 -9.04 12.04
N ALA A 563 33.72 -9.18 13.32
CA ALA A 563 32.79 -8.90 14.42
C ALA A 563 32.62 -7.39 14.71
N SER A 564 33.49 -6.55 14.17
CA SER A 564 33.40 -5.09 14.27
C SER A 564 34.24 -4.40 13.20
N GLY A 565 33.94 -3.13 12.92
CA GLY A 565 34.75 -2.30 12.05
C GLY A 565 34.36 -0.81 12.11
N THR A 566 35.03 -0.01 11.31
CA THR A 566 34.83 1.44 11.21
C THR A 566 34.67 1.86 9.76
N GLY A 567 34.03 3.02 9.54
CA GLY A 567 33.85 3.62 8.22
C GLY A 567 32.55 3.19 7.53
N ASN A 568 32.30 3.80 6.37
CA ASN A 568 30.99 3.80 5.73
C ASN A 568 30.75 2.62 4.78
N ALA A 569 31.75 1.76 4.58
CA ALA A 569 31.63 0.56 3.74
C ALA A 569 31.73 -0.68 4.62
N ILE A 570 30.59 -1.32 4.88
CA ILE A 570 30.56 -2.64 5.47
C ILE A 570 30.65 -3.63 4.32
N ASN A 571 31.70 -4.43 4.32
CA ASN A 571 31.90 -5.53 3.37
C ASN A 571 32.56 -6.67 4.14
N THR A 572 31.73 -7.60 4.59
CA THR A 572 32.17 -8.75 5.38
C THR A 572 31.38 -9.99 5.00
N THR A 573 31.57 -11.09 5.71
CA THR A 573 30.83 -12.32 5.50
C THR A 573 30.09 -12.75 6.76
N VAL A 574 29.14 -13.66 6.60
CA VAL A 574 28.44 -14.33 7.70
C VAL A 574 28.36 -15.83 7.40
N THR A 575 28.47 -16.64 8.46
CA THR A 575 28.13 -18.06 8.44
C THR A 575 26.96 -18.26 9.37
N LEU A 576 25.85 -18.79 8.86
CA LEU A 576 24.61 -18.96 9.61
C LEU A 576 24.12 -20.39 9.42
N ASN A 577 23.94 -21.10 10.53
CA ASN A 577 23.18 -22.33 10.48
C ASN A 577 21.72 -22.04 10.15
N GLU A 578 20.98 -23.09 9.82
CA GLU A 578 19.53 -23.01 9.69
C GLU A 578 18.90 -22.26 10.90
N ASN A 579 17.98 -21.34 10.60
CA ASN A 579 17.25 -20.49 11.55
C ASN A 579 18.13 -19.59 12.44
N ALA A 580 19.39 -19.37 12.07
CA ALA A 580 20.27 -18.44 12.78
C ALA A 580 20.14 -17.01 12.22
N THR A 581 20.34 -16.02 13.10
CA THR A 581 20.31 -14.59 12.76
C THR A 581 21.58 -13.89 13.24
N ALA A 582 22.27 -13.21 12.33
CA ALA A 582 23.31 -12.24 12.67
C ALA A 582 22.72 -10.83 12.74
N LEU A 583 23.04 -10.09 13.79
CA LEU A 583 22.63 -8.72 14.00
C LEU A 583 23.84 -7.78 13.90
N TYR A 584 23.81 -6.89 12.92
CA TYR A 584 24.75 -5.80 12.78
C TYR A 584 24.18 -4.53 13.41
N THR A 585 24.94 -3.90 14.29
CA THR A 585 24.62 -2.58 14.87
C THR A 585 25.60 -1.56 14.35
N VAL A 586 25.11 -0.58 13.59
CA VAL A 586 25.91 0.47 12.93
C VAL A 586 25.56 1.81 13.56
N THR A 587 26.52 2.48 14.18
CA THR A 587 26.36 3.79 14.83
C THR A 587 27.19 4.84 14.12
N GLY A 588 26.69 6.07 13.98
CA GLY A 588 27.45 7.22 13.50
C GLY A 588 26.80 8.53 13.94
N THR A 589 27.41 9.66 13.59
CA THR A 589 26.86 11.01 13.85
C THR A 589 26.44 11.64 12.54
N LEU A 590 25.19 12.11 12.45
CA LEU A 590 24.72 12.80 11.25
C LEU A 590 25.34 14.20 11.18
N SER A 591 25.91 14.56 10.04
CA SER A 591 26.49 15.90 9.82
C SER A 591 25.48 17.00 10.18
N PRO A 592 25.87 18.05 10.93
CA PRO A 592 24.98 19.17 11.29
C PRO A 592 24.40 19.92 10.08
N ASN A 593 25.04 19.82 8.91
CA ASN A 593 24.61 20.46 7.67
C ASN A 593 23.84 19.51 6.74
N ALA A 594 23.55 18.29 7.17
CA ALA A 594 22.81 17.34 6.35
C ALA A 594 21.36 17.78 6.17
N SER A 595 20.82 17.61 4.96
CA SER A 595 19.41 17.90 4.63
C SER A 595 18.89 16.87 3.62
N GLY A 596 17.58 16.81 3.43
CA GLY A 596 16.94 15.86 2.51
C GLY A 596 16.62 14.52 3.18
N THR A 597 16.89 13.41 2.50
CA THR A 597 16.57 12.05 2.98
C THR A 597 17.82 11.18 2.95
N LEU A 598 18.13 10.52 4.06
CA LEU A 598 19.16 9.49 4.10
C LEU A 598 18.59 8.21 3.48
N THR A 599 19.28 7.66 2.49
CA THR A 599 18.97 6.32 1.97
C THR A 599 20.09 5.39 2.35
N ASN A 600 19.81 4.36 3.13
CA ASN A 600 20.79 3.33 3.48
C ASN A 600 20.28 1.94 3.06
N THR A 601 21.11 1.18 2.36
CA THR A 601 20.78 -0.14 1.80
C THR A 601 21.80 -1.17 2.26
N ALA A 602 21.30 -2.23 2.91
CA ALA A 602 22.07 -3.45 3.17
C ALA A 602 21.66 -4.53 2.15
N THR A 603 22.64 -5.29 1.68
CA THR A 603 22.46 -6.31 0.64
C THR A 603 23.37 -7.53 0.86
N ILE A 604 22.83 -8.72 0.62
CA ILE A 604 23.58 -9.95 0.39
C ILE A 604 23.71 -10.13 -1.12
N PRO A 605 24.89 -9.88 -1.70
CA PRO A 605 25.06 -10.00 -3.13
C PRO A 605 25.01 -11.47 -3.56
N LEU A 606 24.23 -11.74 -4.60
CA LEU A 606 24.13 -13.07 -5.20
C LEU A 606 25.31 -13.33 -6.14
N GLN A 607 25.80 -14.56 -6.12
CA GLN A 607 26.67 -15.12 -7.15
C GLN A 607 25.81 -15.69 -8.31
N PRO A 608 26.39 -15.98 -9.50
CA PRO A 608 25.64 -16.57 -10.62
C PRO A 608 24.81 -17.80 -10.20
N GLY A 609 23.56 -17.87 -10.67
CA GLY A 609 22.63 -18.95 -10.30
C GLY A 609 21.94 -18.75 -8.95
N ASN A 610 21.77 -17.50 -8.48
CA ASN A 610 21.17 -17.15 -7.18
C ASN A 610 21.90 -17.79 -5.99
N ARG A 611 23.22 -17.89 -6.07
CA ARG A 611 24.02 -18.57 -5.05
C ARG A 611 24.45 -17.60 -3.95
N VAL A 612 24.47 -18.08 -2.71
CA VAL A 612 24.94 -17.38 -1.52
C VAL A 612 25.96 -18.22 -0.77
N GLY A 613 27.05 -17.60 -0.31
CA GLY A 613 28.13 -18.32 0.36
C GLY A 613 28.76 -19.42 -0.53
N ASN A 614 29.01 -20.59 0.05
CA ASN A 614 29.64 -21.73 -0.63
C ASN A 614 28.61 -22.80 -1.04
N ASP A 615 28.33 -22.93 -2.35
CA ASP A 615 27.47 -23.99 -2.92
C ASP A 615 26.10 -24.13 -2.27
N VAL A 616 25.45 -23.00 -2.00
CA VAL A 616 24.07 -22.95 -1.53
C VAL A 616 23.27 -21.97 -2.40
N THR A 617 22.10 -22.40 -2.86
CA THR A 617 21.17 -21.52 -3.59
C THR A 617 20.25 -20.79 -2.62
N ASP A 618 19.95 -19.53 -2.91
CA ASP A 618 18.89 -18.79 -2.27
C ASP A 618 17.59 -18.89 -3.09
N PRO A 619 16.55 -19.57 -2.58
CA PRO A 619 15.29 -19.75 -3.29
C PRO A 619 14.43 -18.48 -3.33
N ASN A 620 14.72 -17.47 -2.51
CA ASN A 620 13.96 -16.22 -2.43
C ASN A 620 14.88 -14.99 -2.48
N PRO A 621 15.57 -14.74 -3.60
CA PRO A 621 16.55 -13.67 -3.71
C PRO A 621 16.01 -12.25 -3.44
N ASP A 622 14.69 -12.04 -3.49
CA ASP A 622 14.06 -10.72 -3.34
C ASP A 622 14.13 -10.16 -1.92
N ASN A 623 14.34 -11.01 -0.90
CA ASN A 623 14.49 -10.58 0.50
C ASN A 623 15.95 -10.34 0.91
N ASN A 624 16.91 -10.46 -0.01
CA ASN A 624 18.35 -10.27 0.24
C ASN A 624 18.78 -8.79 0.30
N THR A 625 17.85 -7.86 0.16
CA THR A 625 18.13 -6.42 0.27
C THR A 625 17.10 -5.73 1.14
N SER A 626 17.56 -4.77 1.94
CA SER A 626 16.69 -3.93 2.76
C SER A 626 17.17 -2.50 2.70
N THR A 627 16.31 -1.61 2.21
CA THR A 627 16.57 -0.18 2.08
C THR A 627 15.67 0.59 3.03
N ILE A 628 16.26 1.49 3.81
CA ILE A 628 15.51 2.46 4.61
C ILE A 628 15.78 3.87 4.09
N GLN A 629 14.72 4.65 3.95
CA GLN A 629 14.77 6.05 3.57
C GLN A 629 14.26 6.87 4.74
N THR A 630 15.16 7.62 5.39
CA THR A 630 14.84 8.36 6.60
C THR A 630 14.96 9.86 6.33
N PRO A 631 13.87 10.65 6.44
CA PRO A 631 13.93 12.09 6.27
C PRO A 631 14.81 12.74 7.35
N ILE A 632 15.58 13.74 6.94
CA ILE A 632 16.42 14.55 7.81
C ILE A 632 15.64 15.78 8.23
N GLN A 633 15.50 15.96 9.54
CA GLN A 633 14.96 17.17 10.12
C GLN A 633 16.11 18.15 10.41
N ALA A 634 15.95 19.39 9.95
CA ALA A 634 16.83 20.48 10.30
C ALA A 634 16.72 20.75 11.81
N PRO A 635 17.83 21.14 12.49
CA PRO A 635 17.76 21.47 13.90
C PRO A 635 16.96 22.76 14.10
N THR A 636 16.07 22.76 15.10
CA THR A 636 15.17 23.87 15.45
C THR A 636 15.52 24.46 16.81
N ALA A 637 15.04 25.67 17.06
CA ALA A 637 14.96 26.28 18.39
C ALA A 637 13.57 26.92 18.53
N ASP A 638 12.82 26.49 19.54
CA ASP A 638 11.44 26.92 19.81
C ASP A 638 11.45 28.05 20.86
N LEU A 639 10.89 29.20 20.49
CA LEU A 639 10.92 30.45 21.23
C LEU A 639 9.52 30.96 21.59
N GLY A 640 9.10 30.70 22.82
CA GLY A 640 7.89 31.30 23.41
C GLY A 640 8.12 32.73 23.94
N LEU A 641 7.11 33.58 23.80
CA LEU A 641 7.08 34.96 24.29
C LEU A 641 5.86 35.19 25.17
N THR A 642 6.07 35.84 26.33
CA THR A 642 4.97 36.28 27.21
C THR A 642 5.10 37.77 27.54
N LYS A 643 3.97 38.44 27.70
CA LYS A 643 3.87 39.86 27.97
C LYS A 643 2.81 40.18 29.02
N THR A 644 3.20 40.89 30.06
CA THR A 644 2.29 41.33 31.13
C THR A 644 2.36 42.83 31.37
N ALA A 645 1.36 43.40 32.05
CA ALA A 645 1.29 44.81 32.44
C ALA A 645 0.94 44.94 33.92
N ASP A 646 1.65 45.82 34.65
CA ASP A 646 1.40 46.11 36.06
C ASP A 646 1.50 47.63 36.35
N PRO A 647 0.48 48.28 36.93
CA PRO A 647 -0.85 47.72 37.22
C PRO A 647 -1.62 47.36 35.94
N ALA A 648 -2.50 46.36 36.03
CA ALA A 648 -3.27 45.88 34.88
C ALA A 648 -4.35 46.87 34.40
N SER A 649 -4.80 47.80 35.25
CA SER A 649 -5.83 48.80 34.93
C SER A 649 -5.46 50.19 35.53
N PRO A 650 -4.43 50.85 34.98
CA PRO A 650 -3.99 52.18 35.43
C PRO A 650 -5.02 53.26 35.07
N SER A 651 -5.08 54.31 35.89
CA SER A 651 -5.79 55.55 35.51
C SER A 651 -4.96 56.36 34.49
N PRO A 652 -5.59 57.21 33.65
CA PRO A 652 -4.85 58.17 32.84
C PRO A 652 -3.92 59.04 33.71
N GLY A 653 -2.65 59.12 33.32
CA GLY A 653 -1.56 59.79 34.05
C GLY A 653 -0.68 58.86 34.90
N GLU A 654 -1.09 57.60 35.13
CA GLU A 654 -0.29 56.62 35.88
C GLU A 654 0.73 55.89 35.00
N ASN A 655 1.80 55.39 35.63
CA ASN A 655 2.79 54.55 34.96
C ASN A 655 2.36 53.08 34.97
N VAL A 656 2.48 52.43 33.83
CA VAL A 656 2.35 50.99 33.63
C VAL A 656 3.71 50.39 33.28
N THR A 657 4.06 49.26 33.89
CA THR A 657 5.25 48.48 33.60
C THR A 657 4.87 47.27 32.77
N PHE A 658 5.34 47.21 31.53
CA PHE A 658 5.25 46.03 30.69
C PHE A 658 6.46 45.12 30.96
N THR A 659 6.24 43.83 31.18
CA THR A 659 7.31 42.83 31.26
C THR A 659 7.16 41.86 30.09
N VAL A 660 8.15 41.82 29.21
CA VAL A 660 8.28 40.86 28.11
C VAL A 660 9.30 39.81 28.49
N THR A 661 8.98 38.53 28.33
CA THR A 661 9.89 37.39 28.55
C THR A 661 9.93 36.56 27.29
N VAL A 662 11.12 36.34 26.72
CA VAL A 662 11.36 35.37 25.65
C VAL A 662 12.08 34.16 26.23
N THR A 663 11.58 32.96 25.95
CA THR A 663 12.04 31.69 26.55
C THR A 663 12.37 30.70 25.45
N HIS A 664 13.46 29.95 25.62
CA HIS A 664 13.72 28.76 24.81
C HIS A 664 12.96 27.58 25.41
N GLU A 665 11.89 27.14 24.75
CA GLU A 665 10.97 26.12 25.26
C GLU A 665 11.45 24.70 24.92
N ASP A 666 11.59 24.39 23.63
CA ASP A 666 12.09 23.11 23.11
C ASP A 666 13.09 23.29 21.93
N GLY A 667 13.63 22.20 21.40
CA GLY A 667 14.55 22.21 20.27
C GLY A 667 15.99 21.80 20.61
N SER A 668 16.69 21.36 19.56
CA SER A 668 17.99 20.69 19.66
C SER A 668 19.18 21.65 19.73
N LEU A 669 19.00 22.93 19.37
CA LEU A 669 20.04 23.96 19.40
C LEU A 669 19.60 25.18 20.23
N ALA A 670 20.58 25.94 20.69
CA ALA A 670 20.35 27.29 21.22
C ALA A 670 19.83 28.20 20.09
N ALA A 671 18.97 29.16 20.43
CA ALA A 671 18.54 30.19 19.49
C ALA A 671 19.62 31.28 19.41
N THR A 672 20.12 31.57 18.22
CA THR A 672 21.11 32.63 17.97
C THR A 672 20.50 33.82 17.25
N ASP A 673 21.09 35.00 17.47
CA ASP A 673 20.66 36.27 16.88
C ASP A 673 19.16 36.59 17.09
N VAL A 674 18.64 36.30 18.29
CA VAL A 674 17.23 36.57 18.65
C VAL A 674 16.99 38.08 18.76
N VAL A 675 15.95 38.56 18.07
CA VAL A 675 15.50 39.96 18.09
C VAL A 675 14.01 40.01 18.37
N VAL A 676 13.59 40.78 19.38
CA VAL A 676 12.17 41.00 19.72
C VAL A 676 11.75 42.42 19.34
N SER A 677 10.52 42.59 18.84
CA SER A 677 9.91 43.89 18.54
C SER A 677 8.78 44.17 19.55
N ASP A 678 8.79 45.34 20.17
CA ASP A 678 7.79 45.84 21.13
C ASP A 678 7.76 47.37 21.05
N GLN A 679 7.04 47.90 20.07
CA GLN A 679 6.89 49.34 19.90
C GLN A 679 5.68 49.82 20.69
N LEU A 680 5.90 50.69 21.68
CA LEU A 680 4.81 51.30 22.44
C LEU A 680 3.83 52.03 21.49
N PRO A 681 2.51 51.73 21.55
CA PRO A 681 1.49 52.38 20.74
C PRO A 681 1.20 53.81 21.20
N ALA A 682 0.47 54.56 20.38
CA ALA A 682 -0.05 55.87 20.77
C ALA A 682 -0.93 55.75 22.04
N GLY A 683 -0.81 56.72 22.94
CA GLY A 683 -1.47 56.69 24.26
C GLY A 683 -0.57 56.20 25.40
N LEU A 684 0.62 55.67 25.10
CA LEU A 684 1.66 55.33 26.08
C LEU A 684 2.92 56.16 25.84
N ASN A 685 3.33 56.96 26.83
CA ASN A 685 4.57 57.74 26.75
C ASN A 685 5.70 56.98 27.45
N PHE A 686 6.78 56.69 26.73
CA PHE A 686 7.95 55.99 27.27
C PHE A 686 8.57 56.74 28.46
N VAL A 687 8.87 56.02 29.54
CA VAL A 687 9.60 56.53 30.72
C VAL A 687 10.99 55.90 30.82
N SER A 688 11.07 54.58 30.83
CA SER A 688 12.35 53.85 30.94
C SER A 688 12.21 52.41 30.45
N ALA A 689 13.34 51.74 30.18
CA ALA A 689 13.38 50.30 29.94
C ALA A 689 14.64 49.67 30.53
N THR A 690 14.52 48.42 31.00
CA THR A 690 15.62 47.61 31.53
C THR A 690 15.54 46.20 30.97
N ALA A 691 16.60 45.74 30.29
CA ALA A 691 16.70 44.37 29.77
C ALA A 691 17.65 43.54 30.64
N SER A 692 17.34 42.26 30.87
CA SER A 692 18.27 41.32 31.53
C SER A 692 19.44 40.93 30.63
N GLN A 693 19.24 41.02 29.32
CA GLN A 693 20.21 40.72 28.27
C GLN A 693 19.94 41.61 27.06
N GLY A 694 20.99 41.97 26.33
CA GLY A 694 20.84 42.73 25.09
C GLY A 694 20.53 44.22 25.28
N THR A 695 20.01 44.86 24.24
CA THR A 695 19.71 46.31 24.24
C THR A 695 18.37 46.62 23.57
N TYR A 696 17.57 47.48 24.19
CA TYR A 696 16.27 47.95 23.66
C TYR A 696 16.36 49.40 23.16
N ASN A 697 15.82 49.66 21.98
CA ASN A 697 15.71 50.99 21.40
C ASN A 697 14.25 51.46 21.42
N ASN A 698 13.93 52.46 22.23
CA ASN A 698 12.57 52.98 22.38
C ASN A 698 12.02 53.76 21.17
N GLN A 699 12.88 54.14 20.22
CA GLN A 699 12.47 54.84 19.00
C GLN A 699 11.99 53.87 17.91
N THR A 700 12.48 52.64 17.94
CA THR A 700 12.14 51.60 16.95
C THR A 700 11.36 50.43 17.55
N GLY A 701 11.32 50.31 18.89
CA GLY A 701 10.72 49.18 19.60
C GLY A 701 11.56 47.90 19.51
N ILE A 702 12.80 47.96 19.01
CA ILE A 702 13.61 46.77 18.77
C ILE A 702 14.45 46.44 20.01
N TRP A 703 14.35 45.20 20.47
CA TRP A 703 15.18 44.58 21.49
C TRP A 703 16.11 43.54 20.86
N ASN A 704 17.40 43.86 20.75
CA ASN A 704 18.41 42.90 20.29
C ASN A 704 18.82 42.01 21.47
N VAL A 705 18.27 40.79 21.56
CA VAL A 705 18.47 39.86 22.68
C VAL A 705 19.80 39.12 22.53
N GLY A 706 20.14 38.67 21.32
CA GLY A 706 21.31 37.82 21.06
C GLY A 706 21.00 36.34 21.27
N ASN A 707 21.94 35.57 21.83
CA ASN A 707 21.76 34.12 21.96
C ASN A 707 20.95 33.77 23.21
N ILE A 708 20.01 32.83 23.08
CA ILE A 708 19.28 32.20 24.18
C ILE A 708 19.65 30.72 24.21
N GLU A 709 20.39 30.32 25.25
CA GLU A 709 20.76 28.93 25.48
C GLU A 709 19.52 28.09 25.82
N ARG A 710 19.62 26.77 25.59
CA ARG A 710 18.53 25.84 25.88
C ARG A 710 17.97 25.99 27.29
N SER A 711 16.64 25.99 27.40
CA SER A 711 15.92 26.11 28.68
C SER A 711 16.23 27.38 29.49
N SER A 712 16.70 28.44 28.81
CA SER A 712 16.96 29.76 29.39
C SER A 712 15.96 30.80 28.88
N SER A 713 15.85 31.93 29.58
CA SER A 713 14.95 33.03 29.20
C SER A 713 15.64 34.38 29.35
N ALA A 714 15.23 35.36 28.55
CA ALA A 714 15.59 36.77 28.72
C ALA A 714 14.34 37.63 28.96
N THR A 715 14.48 38.73 29.70
CA THR A 715 13.36 39.62 30.06
C THR A 715 13.65 41.07 29.72
N LEU A 716 12.63 41.81 29.28
CA LEU A 716 12.62 43.26 29.06
C LEU A 716 11.47 43.91 29.83
N GLN A 717 11.79 44.87 30.69
CA GLN A 717 10.81 45.71 31.38
C GLN A 717 10.74 47.09 30.73
N ILE A 718 9.55 47.54 30.34
CA ILE A 718 9.29 48.87 29.76
C ILE A 718 8.29 49.61 30.65
N VAL A 719 8.68 50.76 31.18
CA VAL A 719 7.79 51.64 31.95
C VAL A 719 7.27 52.75 31.02
N ALA A 720 5.96 52.94 30.98
CA ALA A 720 5.31 53.99 30.20
C ALA A 720 4.16 54.65 30.97
N THR A 721 3.90 55.93 30.73
CA THR A 721 2.75 56.66 31.30
C THR A 721 1.53 56.55 30.38
N LEU A 722 0.37 56.13 30.91
CA LEU A 722 -0.90 56.12 30.17
C LEU A 722 -1.43 57.54 29.98
N ASN A 723 -1.64 58.00 28.74
CA ASN A 723 -2.08 59.37 28.42
C ASN A 723 -3.36 59.40 27.57
N THR A 724 -4.17 58.36 27.67
CA THR A 724 -5.41 58.24 26.93
C THR A 724 -6.52 57.72 27.83
N SER A 725 -7.74 58.14 27.51
CA SER A 725 -8.99 57.65 28.10
C SER A 725 -9.62 56.55 27.23
N GLU A 726 -8.82 55.85 26.43
CA GLU A 726 -9.20 54.70 25.61
C GLU A 726 -8.27 53.51 25.91
N PRO A 727 -8.75 52.25 25.91
CA PRO A 727 -7.88 51.09 26.08
C PRO A 727 -6.76 51.03 25.05
N VAL A 728 -5.54 50.65 25.48
CA VAL A 728 -4.38 50.51 24.58
C VAL A 728 -3.87 49.08 24.59
N VAL A 729 -3.50 48.55 23.43
CA VAL A 729 -2.92 47.20 23.29
C VAL A 729 -1.44 47.35 22.99
N ASN A 730 -0.58 46.89 23.90
CA ASN A 730 0.85 46.81 23.62
C ASN A 730 1.21 45.38 23.17
N ARG A 731 1.89 45.24 22.03
CA ARG A 731 2.22 43.95 21.39
C ARG A 731 3.73 43.77 21.31
N ALA A 732 4.21 42.59 21.69
CA ALA A 732 5.58 42.17 21.46
C ALA A 732 5.61 40.89 20.61
N GLN A 733 6.63 40.72 19.77
CA GLN A 733 6.86 39.50 18.98
C GLN A 733 8.36 39.26 18.76
N VAL A 734 8.79 38.00 18.73
CA VAL A 734 10.09 37.62 18.16
C VAL A 734 10.12 37.96 16.67
N SER A 735 10.93 38.95 16.30
CA SER A 735 11.04 39.47 14.93
C SER A 735 12.12 38.79 14.08
N ALA A 736 13.10 38.12 14.71
CA ALA A 736 14.13 37.32 14.03
C ALA A 736 14.81 36.33 14.99
N SER A 737 15.27 35.21 14.43
CA SER A 737 16.19 34.22 14.99
C SER A 737 16.88 33.48 13.83
N ASP A 738 18.05 32.89 14.06
CA ASP A 738 18.75 32.12 13.02
C ASP A 738 18.16 30.72 12.80
N GLN A 739 17.77 30.06 13.88
CA GLN A 739 17.19 28.72 13.84
C GLN A 739 15.69 28.84 13.56
N PRO A 740 15.15 27.99 12.66
CA PRO A 740 13.71 27.94 12.43
C PRO A 740 13.02 27.46 13.71
N ASP A 741 11.97 28.19 14.03
CA ASP A 741 11.02 27.85 15.08
C ASP A 741 10.00 26.83 14.51
N PRO A 742 9.73 25.70 15.18
CA PRO A 742 8.87 24.63 14.63
C PRO A 742 7.42 25.02 14.36
N ASP A 743 6.85 25.93 15.14
CA ASP A 743 5.43 26.28 15.10
C ASP A 743 5.16 27.79 15.05
N SER A 744 6.20 28.61 15.16
CA SER A 744 6.12 30.07 14.96
C SER A 744 6.94 30.55 13.74
N THR A 745 6.58 31.71 13.17
CA THR A 745 7.38 32.36 12.11
C THR A 745 7.75 33.79 12.50
N PRO A 746 9.03 34.08 12.76
CA PRO A 746 9.45 35.39 13.26
C PRO A 746 8.97 36.57 12.42
N GLY A 747 8.41 37.58 13.08
CA GLY A 747 8.04 38.87 12.50
C GLY A 747 6.82 38.88 11.57
N ASN A 748 5.99 37.83 11.59
CA ASN A 748 4.82 37.69 10.72
C ASN A 748 3.51 38.32 11.29
N SER A 749 3.53 38.77 12.54
CA SER A 749 2.38 39.35 13.26
C SER A 749 1.14 38.44 13.42
N ILE A 750 1.31 37.13 13.59
CA ILE A 750 0.20 36.18 13.83
C ILE A 750 -0.07 36.03 15.34
N ALA A 751 -1.27 36.38 15.80
CA ALA A 751 -1.62 36.43 17.22
C ALA A 751 -1.86 35.06 17.89
N GLY A 752 -1.80 33.96 17.14
CA GLY A 752 -1.96 32.60 17.65
C GLY A 752 -0.66 31.82 17.76
N GLU A 753 0.45 32.41 17.33
CA GLU A 753 1.81 31.89 17.49
C GLU A 753 2.32 32.28 18.89
N ASP A 754 3.09 31.40 19.51
CA ASP A 754 3.59 31.59 20.87
C ASP A 754 4.81 32.51 20.94
N ASP A 755 5.43 32.83 19.81
CA ASP A 755 6.47 33.85 19.67
C ASP A 755 5.95 35.31 19.78
N GLN A 756 4.63 35.46 19.94
CA GLN A 756 3.92 36.73 20.03
C GLN A 756 3.00 36.78 21.26
N ASP A 757 3.03 37.92 21.96
CA ASP A 757 2.02 38.20 22.99
C ASP A 757 1.64 39.68 23.00
N SER A 758 0.43 39.97 23.43
CA SER A 758 -0.08 41.32 23.57
C SER A 758 -0.88 41.46 24.84
N VAL A 759 -0.67 42.57 25.55
CA VAL A 759 -1.43 42.89 26.74
C VAL A 759 -2.26 44.14 26.47
N THR A 760 -3.56 44.03 26.74
CA THR A 760 -4.47 45.17 26.72
C THR A 760 -4.42 45.85 28.08
N VAL A 761 -4.24 47.16 28.07
CA VAL A 761 -4.33 48.02 29.25
C VAL A 761 -5.72 48.70 29.21
N PRO A 762 -6.73 48.14 29.90
CA PRO A 762 -8.08 48.70 29.97
C PRO A 762 -8.15 49.96 30.84
N LEU A 763 -9.26 50.69 30.69
CA LEU A 763 -9.63 51.81 31.57
C LEU A 763 -10.28 51.33 32.87
N ARG A 764 -10.29 52.21 33.87
CA ARG A 764 -11.06 52.04 35.10
C ARG A 764 -12.50 52.56 34.91
N LEU A 765 -13.51 51.71 35.13
CA LEU A 765 -14.94 51.99 34.93
C LEU A 765 -15.70 52.24 36.24
N THR A 766 -16.73 53.10 36.23
CA THR A 766 -17.73 53.29 37.32
C THR A 766 -19.06 53.89 36.82
N ASP A 767 -20.20 53.19 36.99
CA ASP A 767 -21.60 53.58 36.66
C ASP A 767 -22.29 54.37 37.78
N LEU A 768 -22.84 55.55 37.46
CA LEU A 768 -23.63 56.40 38.33
C LEU A 768 -25.07 56.57 37.81
N SER A 769 -26.08 56.38 38.66
CA SER A 769 -27.49 56.60 38.30
C SER A 769 -28.11 57.80 39.02
N LEU A 770 -29.02 58.52 38.34
CA LEU A 770 -29.73 59.68 38.87
C LEU A 770 -31.25 59.48 38.85
N THR A 771 -31.92 59.78 39.96
CA THR A 771 -33.40 59.81 40.05
C THR A 771 -33.89 61.11 40.68
N LYS A 772 -35.10 61.55 40.32
CA LYS A 772 -35.71 62.80 40.80
C LYS A 772 -37.19 62.62 41.09
N THR A 773 -37.67 63.22 42.17
CA THR A 773 -39.10 63.24 42.57
C THR A 773 -39.53 64.62 43.09
N ALA A 774 -40.83 64.90 43.08
CA ALA A 774 -41.44 66.10 43.70
C ALA A 774 -42.41 65.72 44.83
N SER A 775 -42.58 66.61 45.81
CA SER A 775 -43.48 66.39 46.95
C SER A 775 -44.97 66.32 46.57
N SER A 776 -45.35 66.92 45.43
CA SER A 776 -46.68 66.83 44.82
C SER A 776 -46.58 67.14 43.32
N THR A 777 -47.47 66.57 42.51
CA THR A 777 -47.58 66.84 41.06
C THR A 777 -48.55 67.99 40.74
N THR A 778 -49.33 68.46 41.73
CA THR A 778 -50.23 69.62 41.62
C THR A 778 -50.15 70.48 42.89
N VAL A 779 -49.97 71.79 42.72
CA VAL A 779 -49.74 72.73 43.83
C VAL A 779 -50.38 74.08 43.49
N ASN A 780 -50.99 74.79 44.45
CA ASN A 780 -51.54 76.12 44.13
C ASN A 780 -50.42 77.15 43.95
N VAL A 781 -50.65 78.19 43.14
CA VAL A 781 -49.68 79.30 43.06
C VAL A 781 -49.48 79.90 44.47
N ARG A 782 -48.20 80.13 44.84
CA ARG A 782 -47.69 80.54 46.17
C ARG A 782 -47.50 79.44 47.22
N GLU A 783 -47.77 78.17 46.92
CA GLU A 783 -47.39 77.05 47.77
C GLU A 783 -45.99 76.50 47.43
N ASP A 784 -45.36 75.78 48.38
CA ASP A 784 -44.01 75.21 48.23
C ASP A 784 -44.05 73.80 47.60
N ILE A 785 -43.05 73.52 46.77
CA ILE A 785 -42.74 72.22 46.17
C ILE A 785 -41.33 71.81 46.62
N THR A 786 -41.16 70.56 47.04
CA THR A 786 -39.84 69.99 47.35
C THR A 786 -39.43 68.99 46.28
N TYR A 787 -38.33 69.24 45.58
CA TYR A 787 -37.68 68.29 44.69
C TYR A 787 -36.64 67.47 45.45
N THR A 788 -36.61 66.15 45.29
CA THR A 788 -35.58 65.27 45.86
C THR A 788 -34.84 64.56 44.73
N LEU A 789 -33.52 64.77 44.62
CA LEU A 789 -32.62 64.04 43.74
C LEU A 789 -31.90 62.94 44.54
N THR A 790 -31.68 61.77 43.93
CA THR A 790 -30.84 60.70 44.47
C THR A 790 -29.83 60.28 43.40
N LEU A 791 -28.54 60.38 43.72
CA LEU A 791 -27.41 59.91 42.93
C LEU A 791 -26.87 58.63 43.56
N THR A 792 -26.72 57.56 42.79
CA THR A 792 -26.24 56.26 43.26
C THR A 792 -25.04 55.82 42.44
N ASN A 793 -23.99 55.30 43.09
CA ASN A 793 -22.94 54.55 42.41
C ASN A 793 -23.38 53.09 42.29
N GLU A 794 -23.77 52.68 41.09
CA GLU A 794 -24.29 51.33 40.80
C GLU A 794 -23.17 50.28 40.70
N ASP A 795 -21.92 50.74 40.64
CA ASP A 795 -20.78 49.90 40.31
C ASP A 795 -20.01 49.36 41.52
N ALA A 796 -19.13 48.39 41.24
CA ALA A 796 -18.27 47.76 42.25
C ALA A 796 -17.08 48.64 42.70
N ASN A 797 -16.76 49.69 41.93
CA ASN A 797 -15.66 50.61 42.20
C ASN A 797 -16.17 51.89 42.87
N ALA A 798 -15.30 52.59 43.62
CA ALA A 798 -15.63 53.92 44.10
C ALA A 798 -15.54 54.94 42.95
N ALA A 799 -16.54 55.82 42.84
CA ALA A 799 -16.55 56.97 41.95
C ALA A 799 -15.90 58.17 42.64
N THR A 800 -15.13 58.96 41.91
CA THR A 800 -14.43 60.14 42.45
C THR A 800 -14.72 61.41 41.64
N ASP A 801 -14.55 62.57 42.27
CA ASP A 801 -14.72 63.90 41.66
C ASP A 801 -16.09 64.14 40.97
N ILE A 802 -17.17 63.69 41.61
CA ILE A 802 -18.53 63.74 41.07
C ILE A 802 -19.19 65.12 41.25
N ALA A 803 -19.84 65.61 40.19
CA ALA A 803 -20.72 66.79 40.25
C ALA A 803 -22.00 66.63 39.42
N VAL A 804 -23.13 67.14 39.90
CA VAL A 804 -24.45 67.11 39.23
C VAL A 804 -24.94 68.54 38.96
N THR A 805 -25.50 68.79 37.78
CA THR A 805 -26.11 70.06 37.39
C THR A 805 -27.63 69.98 37.50
N GLU A 806 -28.24 70.88 38.29
CA GLU A 806 -29.65 70.91 38.68
C GLU A 806 -30.13 72.38 38.78
N PRO A 807 -30.58 73.01 37.68
CA PRO A 807 -31.18 74.35 37.71
C PRO A 807 -32.68 74.30 37.99
N LEU A 808 -33.19 75.21 38.84
CA LEU A 808 -34.64 75.39 39.00
C LEU A 808 -35.25 76.11 37.78
N PRO A 809 -36.44 75.67 37.30
CA PRO A 809 -37.13 76.33 36.20
C PRO A 809 -37.77 77.66 36.64
N PRO A 810 -38.05 78.61 35.71
CA PRO A 810 -38.47 79.98 36.05
C PRO A 810 -39.86 80.08 36.70
N GLU A 811 -40.71 79.06 36.56
CA GLU A 811 -42.06 79.02 37.14
C GLU A 811 -42.04 78.81 38.67
N VAL A 812 -40.88 78.45 39.23
CA VAL A 812 -40.68 78.31 40.68
C VAL A 812 -39.51 79.19 41.16
N THR A 813 -39.57 79.66 42.40
CA THR A 813 -38.46 80.41 43.02
C THR A 813 -37.80 79.58 44.11
N PHE A 814 -36.47 79.49 44.05
CA PHE A 814 -35.65 78.82 45.08
C PHE A 814 -35.96 79.34 46.48
N LYS A 815 -36.11 78.43 47.44
CA LYS A 815 -36.32 78.76 48.85
C LYS A 815 -35.21 78.23 49.75
N SER A 816 -34.91 76.93 49.66
CA SER A 816 -33.89 76.30 50.49
C SER A 816 -33.38 75.00 49.87
N VAL A 817 -32.22 74.52 50.33
CA VAL A 817 -31.61 73.26 49.91
C VAL A 817 -31.05 72.48 51.10
N ILE A 818 -31.11 71.15 51.04
CA ILE A 818 -30.54 70.23 52.02
C ILE A 818 -29.83 69.08 51.28
N PRO A 819 -28.49 69.11 51.13
CA PRO A 819 -27.71 67.98 50.63
C PRO A 819 -27.41 66.96 51.75
N SER A 820 -27.40 65.67 51.44
CA SER A 820 -26.86 64.64 52.34
C SER A 820 -25.34 64.52 52.26
N GLN A 821 -24.75 64.97 51.14
CA GLN A 821 -23.30 64.97 50.88
C GLN A 821 -22.95 66.14 49.95
N GLY A 822 -21.79 66.75 50.17
CA GLY A 822 -21.31 67.84 49.33
C GLY A 822 -22.04 69.16 49.54
N SER A 823 -22.01 70.04 48.53
CA SER A 823 -22.62 71.37 48.59
C SER A 823 -23.29 71.75 47.28
N TYR A 824 -24.45 72.43 47.35
CA TYR A 824 -25.17 72.94 46.18
C TYR A 824 -25.08 74.46 46.09
N ASN A 825 -24.76 74.97 44.91
CA ASN A 825 -24.70 76.40 44.63
C ASN A 825 -25.96 76.83 43.84
N SER A 826 -26.88 77.54 44.50
CA SER A 826 -28.14 77.98 43.89
C SER A 826 -27.99 79.03 42.79
N SER A 827 -26.82 79.68 42.66
CA SER A 827 -26.56 80.63 41.57
C SER A 827 -26.07 79.95 40.29
N THR A 828 -25.41 78.79 40.40
CA THR A 828 -24.92 78.02 39.24
C THR A 828 -25.72 76.76 38.95
N GLY A 829 -26.53 76.29 39.91
CA GLY A 829 -27.24 75.02 39.81
C GLY A 829 -26.35 73.79 40.01
N ILE A 830 -25.10 73.93 40.46
CA ILE A 830 -24.17 72.81 40.57
C ILE A 830 -24.17 72.23 41.99
N TRP A 831 -24.34 70.91 42.08
CA TRP A 831 -24.15 70.09 43.27
C TRP A 831 -22.81 69.37 43.18
N SER A 832 -21.83 69.80 43.97
CA SER A 832 -20.52 69.15 44.07
C SER A 832 -20.58 68.04 45.13
N VAL A 833 -20.58 66.77 44.71
CA VAL A 833 -20.80 65.59 45.57
C VAL A 833 -19.48 65.04 46.13
N GLY A 834 -18.40 65.10 45.34
CA GLY A 834 -17.10 64.51 45.70
C GLY A 834 -17.06 63.02 45.38
N ASN A 835 -16.72 62.17 46.34
CA ASN A 835 -16.50 60.75 46.10
C ASN A 835 -17.68 59.91 46.62
N LEU A 836 -18.09 58.89 45.87
CA LEU A 836 -19.06 57.88 46.32
C LEU A 836 -18.39 56.50 46.40
N PRO A 837 -18.41 55.83 47.57
CA PRO A 837 -17.92 54.46 47.66
C PRO A 837 -18.81 53.51 46.83
N ARG A 838 -18.35 52.28 46.62
CA ARG A 838 -19.11 51.19 45.99
C ARG A 838 -20.54 51.12 46.54
N GLY A 839 -21.55 51.16 45.67
CA GLY A 839 -22.97 51.07 46.06
C GLY A 839 -23.48 52.25 46.89
N GLY A 840 -22.68 53.31 47.05
CA GLY A 840 -23.02 54.47 47.86
C GLY A 840 -24.00 55.40 47.14
N SER A 841 -24.85 56.08 47.91
CA SER A 841 -25.80 57.06 47.38
C SER A 841 -25.72 58.39 48.12
N ALA A 842 -25.95 59.48 47.40
CA ALA A 842 -26.15 60.82 47.96
C ALA A 842 -27.49 61.41 47.49
N THR A 843 -28.10 62.27 48.29
CA THR A 843 -29.37 62.93 47.97
C THR A 843 -29.29 64.46 48.09
N LEU A 844 -30.09 65.16 47.30
CA LEU A 844 -30.24 66.62 47.34
C LEU A 844 -31.74 66.99 47.37
N GLN A 845 -32.18 67.68 48.42
CA GLN A 845 -33.54 68.21 48.50
C GLN A 845 -33.56 69.72 48.25
N ILE A 846 -34.39 70.18 47.31
CA ILE A 846 -34.55 71.59 46.94
C ILE A 846 -36.01 71.99 47.15
N VAL A 847 -36.26 73.00 47.97
CA VAL A 847 -37.59 73.60 48.17
C VAL A 847 -37.71 74.84 47.29
N ALA A 848 -38.80 74.96 46.55
CA ALA A 848 -39.13 76.10 45.70
C ALA A 848 -40.62 76.49 45.82
N THR A 849 -40.97 77.75 45.58
CA THR A 849 -42.36 78.25 45.64
C THR A 849 -42.92 78.51 44.23
N GLY A 850 -44.15 78.09 43.94
CA GLY A 850 -44.79 78.27 42.62
C GLY A 850 -45.24 79.70 42.34
N ASN A 851 -44.87 80.26 41.17
CA ASN A 851 -45.07 81.67 40.84
C ASN A 851 -46.21 81.96 39.85
N THR A 852 -46.37 81.10 38.84
CA THR A 852 -47.27 81.34 37.69
C THR A 852 -48.08 80.08 37.38
N PRO A 853 -49.40 80.17 37.15
CA PRO A 853 -50.20 79.01 36.76
C PRO A 853 -49.65 78.35 35.49
N GLY A 854 -49.59 77.01 35.45
CA GLY A 854 -49.02 76.24 34.35
C GLY A 854 -48.17 75.04 34.80
N SER A 855 -47.61 74.33 33.82
CA SER A 855 -46.67 73.22 34.05
C SER A 855 -45.25 73.74 34.27
N SER A 856 -44.51 73.14 35.20
CA SER A 856 -43.10 73.38 35.49
C SER A 856 -42.34 72.06 35.48
N ILE A 857 -41.33 71.94 34.61
CA ILE A 857 -40.46 70.75 34.50
C ILE A 857 -39.08 71.09 35.04
N ASN A 858 -38.60 70.33 36.01
CA ASN A 858 -37.25 70.45 36.54
C ASN A 858 -36.38 69.26 36.09
N THR A 859 -35.11 69.49 35.73
CA THR A 859 -34.17 68.48 35.24
C THR A 859 -32.79 68.56 35.92
N ALA A 860 -32.24 67.40 36.28
CA ALA A 860 -30.88 67.20 36.78
C ALA A 860 -30.04 66.33 35.84
N VAL A 861 -28.73 66.56 35.75
CA VAL A 861 -27.78 65.77 34.94
C VAL A 861 -26.42 65.61 35.64
N ILE A 862 -25.81 64.42 35.60
CA ILE A 862 -24.42 64.23 36.03
C ILE A 862 -23.47 65.01 35.08
N SER A 863 -22.54 65.78 35.65
CA SER A 863 -21.76 66.78 34.92
C SER A 863 -20.24 66.65 35.07
N ALA A 864 -19.76 65.81 36.00
CA ALA A 864 -18.34 65.46 36.14
C ALA A 864 -18.17 64.09 36.83
N LEU A 865 -17.18 63.32 36.38
CA LEU A 865 -16.68 62.03 36.89
C LEU A 865 -15.27 61.80 36.32
N ASP A 866 -14.32 61.26 37.08
CA ASP A 866 -12.93 60.98 36.60
C ASP A 866 -12.71 59.51 36.17
N GLN A 867 -13.70 58.64 36.39
CA GLN A 867 -13.83 57.33 35.75
C GLN A 867 -14.70 57.41 34.48
N SER A 868 -14.69 56.34 33.68
CA SER A 868 -15.63 56.20 32.55
C SER A 868 -16.94 55.56 33.03
N ASP A 869 -18.06 56.23 32.77
CA ASP A 869 -19.40 55.73 33.04
C ASP A 869 -19.90 54.87 31.85
N PRO A 870 -20.14 53.56 32.04
CA PRO A 870 -20.59 52.70 30.95
C PRO A 870 -22.07 52.88 30.57
N ASN A 871 -22.89 53.60 31.34
CA ASN A 871 -24.34 53.68 31.15
C ASN A 871 -24.88 55.13 31.13
N PRO A 872 -24.56 55.94 30.11
CA PRO A 872 -24.94 57.36 30.10
C PRO A 872 -26.47 57.64 30.08
N ASP A 873 -27.31 56.61 29.88
CA ASP A 873 -28.76 56.77 29.83
C ASP A 873 -29.39 57.03 31.21
N ASN A 874 -28.71 56.68 32.32
CA ASN A 874 -29.20 56.88 33.70
C ASN A 874 -28.63 58.17 34.36
N ASP A 875 -27.86 58.98 33.64
CA ASP A 875 -27.21 60.20 34.14
C ASP A 875 -28.15 61.42 34.28
N ARG A 876 -29.41 61.29 33.85
CA ARG A 876 -30.37 62.41 33.78
C ARG A 876 -31.73 62.03 34.36
N ALA A 877 -32.30 62.92 35.17
CA ALA A 877 -33.63 62.77 35.74
C ALA A 877 -34.45 64.07 35.67
N SER A 878 -35.75 63.97 35.36
CA SER A 878 -36.68 65.11 35.27
C SER A 878 -37.97 64.85 36.04
N GLU A 879 -38.64 65.90 36.52
CA GLU A 879 -39.93 65.83 37.22
C GLU A 879 -40.84 67.02 36.84
N GLU A 880 -42.15 66.79 36.71
CA GLU A 880 -43.15 67.79 36.27
C GLU A 880 -44.20 68.10 37.35
N VAL A 881 -44.53 69.38 37.56
CA VAL A 881 -45.53 69.86 38.54
C VAL A 881 -46.45 70.94 37.93
N PHE A 882 -47.76 70.94 38.26
CA PHE A 882 -48.77 71.88 37.72
C PHE A 882 -49.33 72.90 38.77
N LEU A 883 -49.58 74.16 38.36
CA LEU A 883 -49.97 75.31 39.22
C LEU A 883 -51.36 76.00 38.88
N GLU A 884 -52.29 76.32 39.84
CA GLU A 884 -53.73 76.78 39.66
C GLU A 884 -54.19 78.25 40.17
N GLY A 885 -55.47 78.78 39.94
CA GLY A 885 -56.04 80.19 40.28
C GLY A 885 -57.59 80.45 40.72
N GLU A 886 -58.18 81.69 40.99
CA GLU A 886 -59.47 82.05 41.82
C GLU A 886 -60.78 82.87 41.25
N PRO A 887 -62.08 82.82 41.82
CA PRO A 887 -63.44 83.40 41.32
C PRO A 887 -64.20 84.68 41.97
N ARG A 888 -65.24 85.39 41.34
CA ARG A 888 -66.03 86.67 41.83
C ARG A 888 -67.38 87.20 41.12
N LEU A 889 -68.45 87.76 41.82
CA LEU A 889 -69.81 88.31 41.31
C LEU A 889 -70.33 89.70 41.92
N ARG A 890 -71.16 90.54 41.23
CA ARG A 890 -71.69 91.92 41.61
C ARG A 890 -73.19 92.24 41.24
N LEU A 891 -73.93 93.18 41.92
CA LEU A 891 -75.40 93.48 41.76
C LEU A 891 -75.87 94.96 42.00
N VAL A 892 -76.97 95.46 41.36
CA VAL A 892 -77.63 96.81 41.60
C VAL A 892 -79.16 96.83 41.31
N LYS A 893 -80.03 97.56 42.07
CA LYS A 893 -81.51 97.67 41.86
C LYS A 893 -82.01 99.11 41.59
N ARG A 894 -82.95 99.33 40.65
CA ARG A 894 -83.41 100.67 40.18
C ARG A 894 -84.91 100.72 39.84
N ILE A 895 -85.53 101.92 39.87
CA ILE A 895 -86.87 102.16 39.29
C ILE A 895 -86.70 102.54 37.81
N THR A 896 -87.40 101.87 36.90
CA THR A 896 -87.20 102.04 35.44
C THR A 896 -88.41 102.58 34.69
N ASN A 897 -89.60 102.53 35.28
CA ASN A 897 -90.78 103.18 34.71
C ASN A 897 -91.80 103.49 35.82
N VAL A 898 -92.61 104.51 35.61
CA VAL A 898 -93.80 104.77 36.42
C VAL A 898 -94.92 105.20 35.50
N ALA A 899 -96.10 104.60 35.61
CA ALA A 899 -97.22 104.83 34.70
C ALA A 899 -98.56 105.03 35.44
N ARG A 900 -99.37 105.97 34.96
CA ARG A 900 -100.76 106.19 35.40
C ARG A 900 -101.71 105.84 34.26
N ASN A 901 -102.66 104.94 34.52
CA ASN A 901 -103.61 104.44 33.50
C ASN A 901 -102.91 103.94 32.21
N GLY A 902 -101.76 103.27 32.35
CA GLY A 902 -101.00 102.70 31.25
C GLY A 902 -100.12 103.69 30.46
N MET A 903 -100.07 104.98 30.84
CA MET A 903 -99.17 105.97 30.24
C MET A 903 -98.09 106.36 31.24
N SER A 904 -96.81 106.40 30.81
CA SER A 904 -95.71 106.86 31.66
C SER A 904 -95.98 108.26 32.21
N LEU A 905 -95.73 108.44 33.51
CA LEU A 905 -95.95 109.69 34.23
C LEU A 905 -94.87 110.71 33.79
N PRO A 906 -95.25 111.81 33.12
CA PRO A 906 -94.29 112.74 32.51
C PRO A 906 -93.45 113.53 33.53
N GLY A 907 -93.77 113.45 34.81
CA GLY A 907 -93.05 114.12 35.91
C GLY A 907 -91.79 113.39 36.41
N ILE A 908 -91.49 112.21 35.88
CA ILE A 908 -90.32 111.41 36.29
C ILE A 908 -89.36 111.28 35.11
N ASN A 909 -88.11 111.69 35.32
CA ASN A 909 -87.09 111.65 34.28
C ASN A 909 -86.19 110.43 34.47
N PHE A 910 -86.37 109.43 33.61
CA PHE A 910 -85.57 108.20 33.58
C PHE A 910 -84.30 108.31 32.70
N ASP A 911 -83.91 109.52 32.29
CA ASP A 911 -82.63 109.78 31.61
C ASP A 911 -81.66 110.57 32.50
N ARG A 912 -82.12 111.04 33.67
CA ARG A 912 -81.29 111.74 34.66
C ARG A 912 -81.33 111.05 36.00
N PHE A 913 -80.15 110.68 36.46
CA PHE A 913 -79.95 109.90 37.66
C PHE A 913 -79.12 110.65 38.69
N VAL A 914 -79.34 110.32 39.95
CA VAL A 914 -78.54 110.77 41.09
C VAL A 914 -77.85 109.55 41.66
N ASP A 915 -76.54 109.64 41.91
CA ASP A 915 -75.74 108.57 42.50
C ASP A 915 -76.31 108.17 43.87
N ASP A 916 -76.40 106.87 44.16
CA ASP A 916 -76.65 106.40 45.52
C ASP A 916 -75.32 106.20 46.25
N PRO A 917 -74.92 107.13 47.14
CA PRO A 917 -73.61 107.06 47.79
C PRO A 917 -73.46 105.85 48.72
N ASN A 918 -74.52 105.09 49.00
CA ASN A 918 -74.47 103.94 49.89
C ASN A 918 -74.27 102.60 49.17
N ASP A 919 -74.26 102.57 47.83
CA ASP A 919 -74.05 101.35 47.06
C ASP A 919 -72.74 101.45 46.24
N PRO A 920 -71.64 100.79 46.67
CA PRO A 920 -70.36 100.84 45.96
C PRO A 920 -70.39 100.12 44.61
N ASP A 921 -71.39 99.29 44.36
CA ASP A 921 -71.58 98.64 43.07
C ASP A 921 -72.33 99.54 42.08
N ASP A 922 -73.07 100.59 42.50
CA ASP A 922 -73.94 101.42 41.62
C ASP A 922 -73.20 102.00 40.39
N ASN A 923 -71.92 102.34 40.56
CA ASN A 923 -71.05 102.91 39.52
C ASN A 923 -69.84 102.04 39.11
N ALA A 924 -69.84 100.72 39.41
CA ALA A 924 -68.72 99.85 39.04
C ALA A 924 -68.45 99.84 37.52
N SER A 925 -67.18 99.80 37.11
CA SER A 925 -66.74 100.00 35.71
C SER A 925 -67.19 98.95 34.69
N GLY A 926 -67.98 97.95 35.09
CA GLY A 926 -68.53 96.91 34.23
C GLY A 926 -69.98 97.12 33.76
N TRP A 927 -70.75 98.04 34.35
CA TRP A 927 -72.19 98.21 34.00
C TRP A 927 -72.44 98.81 32.62
N SER A 928 -71.45 99.50 32.04
CA SER A 928 -71.51 100.08 30.70
C SER A 928 -71.70 99.04 29.58
N GLN A 929 -71.51 97.76 29.88
CA GLN A 929 -71.61 96.65 28.93
C GLN A 929 -73.05 96.18 28.67
N LEU A 930 -74.06 96.74 29.37
CA LEU A 930 -75.46 96.35 29.17
C LEU A 930 -76.05 96.96 27.88
N PRO A 931 -76.71 96.16 27.00
CA PRO A 931 -77.07 96.57 25.63
C PRO A 931 -78.10 97.70 25.49
N SER A 932 -78.69 98.19 26.57
CA SER A 932 -79.72 99.24 26.53
C SER A 932 -79.36 100.45 27.42
N GLY A 933 -78.08 100.63 27.77
CA GLY A 933 -77.65 101.71 28.66
C GLY A 933 -78.31 101.57 30.04
N ALA A 934 -77.83 100.64 30.86
CA ALA A 934 -78.35 100.51 32.22
C ALA A 934 -78.15 101.83 32.97
N PRO A 935 -79.22 102.48 33.43
CA PRO A 935 -79.15 103.86 33.84
C PRO A 935 -78.32 104.03 35.13
N LEU A 936 -77.12 104.63 35.10
CA LEU A 936 -76.26 104.77 36.28
C LEU A 936 -76.88 105.74 37.32
N GLY A 937 -77.23 105.26 38.51
CA GLY A 937 -77.91 106.01 39.59
C GLY A 937 -79.43 105.82 39.69
N VAL A 938 -80.11 106.61 40.53
CA VAL A 938 -81.57 106.57 40.80
C VAL A 938 -82.31 107.72 40.09
N PRO A 939 -83.47 107.50 39.43
CA PRO A 939 -84.12 108.52 38.60
C PRO A 939 -84.61 109.73 39.40
N ARG A 940 -84.53 110.93 38.80
CA ARG A 940 -84.98 112.19 39.44
C ARG A 940 -86.48 112.39 39.27
N ILE A 941 -87.22 112.41 40.38
CA ILE A 941 -88.65 112.73 40.44
C ILE A 941 -88.83 114.24 40.67
N HIS A 942 -89.67 114.91 39.87
CA HIS A 942 -90.01 116.31 40.12
C HIS A 942 -90.90 116.46 41.37
N SER A 943 -90.64 117.47 42.20
CA SER A 943 -91.32 117.72 43.48
C SER A 943 -92.85 117.75 43.41
N ASP A 944 -93.39 118.15 42.25
CA ASP A 944 -94.82 118.38 42.06
C ASP A 944 -95.53 117.09 41.60
N THR A 945 -94.75 116.03 41.34
CA THR A 945 -95.24 114.73 40.87
C THR A 945 -95.50 113.83 42.07
N LEU A 946 -96.71 113.91 42.60
CA LEU A 946 -97.19 112.96 43.61
C LEU A 946 -97.74 111.72 42.93
N LEU A 947 -97.17 110.57 43.30
CA LEU A 947 -97.74 109.27 42.96
C LEU A 947 -99.10 109.13 43.66
N GLN A 948 -100.05 108.59 42.92
CA GLN A 948 -101.40 108.35 43.37
C GLN A 948 -101.61 106.84 43.50
N SER A 949 -102.58 106.46 44.33
CA SER A 949 -103.10 105.09 44.36
C SER A 949 -103.44 104.65 42.93
N ASP A 950 -103.12 103.39 42.61
CA ASP A 950 -103.15 102.76 41.29
C ASP A 950 -102.06 103.13 40.29
N ASP A 951 -101.15 104.05 40.60
CA ASP A 951 -99.96 104.26 39.77
C ASP A 951 -99.07 103.01 39.78
N GLU A 952 -98.58 102.61 38.61
CA GLU A 952 -97.72 101.44 38.43
C GLU A 952 -96.25 101.85 38.40
N VAL A 953 -95.40 101.18 39.18
CA VAL A 953 -93.95 101.39 39.29
C VAL A 953 -93.21 100.12 38.87
N GLU A 954 -92.27 100.23 37.94
CA GLU A 954 -91.38 99.15 37.51
C GLU A 954 -90.01 99.26 38.20
N TYR A 955 -89.56 98.17 38.80
CA TYR A 955 -88.20 97.99 39.33
C TYR A 955 -87.39 97.07 38.41
N THR A 956 -86.09 97.33 38.27
CA THR A 956 -85.10 96.49 37.57
C THR A 956 -83.86 96.23 38.45
N ILE A 957 -83.44 94.96 38.62
CA ILE A 957 -82.18 94.54 39.27
C ILE A 957 -81.19 94.07 38.21
N TYR A 958 -79.93 94.48 38.26
CA TYR A 958 -78.84 94.11 37.37
C TYR A 958 -77.77 93.28 38.09
N PHE A 959 -77.06 92.38 37.41
CA PHE A 959 -75.93 91.57 37.96
C PHE A 959 -74.79 91.32 36.95
N LEU A 960 -73.54 91.16 37.43
CA LEU A 960 -72.30 90.99 36.63
C LEU A 960 -71.28 90.02 37.27
N SER A 961 -70.76 89.04 36.50
CA SER A 961 -69.63 88.16 36.93
C SER A 961 -68.26 88.69 36.46
N SER A 962 -67.26 88.72 37.36
CA SER A 962 -65.96 89.40 37.11
C SER A 962 -64.70 88.65 37.60
N GLY A 963 -64.79 87.37 37.99
CA GLY A 963 -63.65 86.53 38.40
C GLY A 963 -63.02 85.69 37.28
N GLY A 964 -61.78 85.20 37.49
CA GLY A 964 -61.02 84.40 36.50
C GLY A 964 -61.46 82.92 36.41
N THR A 965 -62.21 82.44 37.41
CA THR A 965 -62.83 81.11 37.44
C THR A 965 -64.34 81.22 37.69
N ALA A 966 -65.10 80.19 37.30
CA ALA A 966 -66.57 80.22 37.26
C ALA A 966 -67.22 80.40 38.64
N VAL A 967 -68.40 81.05 38.70
CA VAL A 967 -69.20 81.19 39.93
C VAL A 967 -70.40 80.24 39.83
N ASN A 968 -70.51 79.27 40.72
CA ASN A 968 -71.52 78.21 40.63
C ASN A 968 -72.69 78.45 41.63
N GLY A 969 -73.94 78.19 41.22
CA GLY A 969 -75.13 78.09 42.09
C GLY A 969 -75.78 79.41 42.56
N VAL A 970 -75.92 80.43 41.71
CA VAL A 970 -76.39 81.76 42.11
C VAL A 970 -77.92 81.83 42.32
N ASN A 971 -78.36 82.38 43.46
CA ASN A 971 -79.76 82.67 43.81
C ASN A 971 -79.93 84.14 44.27
N LEU A 972 -81.02 84.81 43.89
CA LEU A 972 -81.31 86.22 44.20
C LEU A 972 -82.71 86.42 44.79
N CYS A 973 -82.85 87.32 45.77
CA CYS A 973 -84.12 87.60 46.45
C CYS A 973 -84.27 89.08 46.77
N ASP A 974 -85.45 89.66 46.54
CA ASP A 974 -85.74 91.08 46.76
C ASP A 974 -87.18 91.30 47.24
N LEU A 975 -87.39 92.15 48.25
CA LEU A 975 -88.71 92.39 48.84
C LEU A 975 -89.54 93.41 48.04
N VAL A 976 -90.85 93.18 47.93
CA VAL A 976 -91.79 94.16 47.37
C VAL A 976 -91.99 95.31 48.36
N PRO A 977 -91.83 96.57 47.93
CA PRO A 977 -91.93 97.73 48.82
C PRO A 977 -93.28 97.86 49.55
N GLU A 978 -93.25 98.43 50.75
CA GLU A 978 -94.45 98.82 51.50
C GLU A 978 -95.32 99.81 50.71
N GLU A 979 -96.62 99.87 51.05
CA GLU A 979 -97.62 100.71 50.35
C GLU A 979 -97.75 100.43 48.84
N THR A 980 -97.28 99.27 48.41
CA THR A 980 -97.47 98.78 47.05
C THR A 980 -98.05 97.38 47.05
N ARG A 981 -98.67 97.00 45.93
CA ARG A 981 -99.08 95.63 45.63
C ARG A 981 -98.47 95.16 44.33
N PHE A 982 -97.93 93.95 44.34
CA PHE A 982 -97.32 93.34 43.18
C PHE A 982 -98.32 93.17 42.03
N ILE A 983 -97.87 93.43 40.80
CA ILE A 983 -98.67 93.16 39.61
C ILE A 983 -98.33 91.76 39.10
N ALA A 984 -99.31 90.86 39.10
CA ALA A 984 -99.06 89.43 38.85
C ALA A 984 -98.44 89.13 37.46
N ASP A 985 -98.68 89.96 36.44
CA ASP A 985 -98.10 89.83 35.09
C ASP A 985 -96.74 90.53 34.94
N SER A 986 -96.08 90.88 36.04
CA SER A 986 -94.78 91.56 36.05
C SER A 986 -93.68 90.85 35.27
N PHE A 987 -93.76 89.52 35.16
CA PHE A 987 -92.81 88.68 34.41
C PHE A 987 -93.34 88.25 33.02
N GLY A 988 -94.38 88.91 32.50
CA GLY A 988 -95.05 88.58 31.26
C GLY A 988 -94.23 88.81 29.97
N PRO A 989 -94.79 88.48 28.78
CA PRO A 989 -94.06 88.32 27.50
C PRO A 989 -93.29 89.55 26.95
N SER A 990 -93.35 90.69 27.64
CA SER A 990 -92.64 91.93 27.29
C SER A 990 -91.85 92.56 28.45
N SER A 991 -91.79 91.89 29.61
CA SER A 991 -91.15 92.38 30.86
C SER A 991 -90.71 91.19 31.71
N GLY A 992 -89.45 91.01 32.12
CA GLY A 992 -89.15 89.88 33.02
C GLY A 992 -87.70 89.64 33.44
N ILE A 993 -86.99 88.71 32.80
CA ILE A 993 -85.65 88.28 33.26
C ILE A 993 -84.77 87.98 32.06
N LEU A 994 -83.58 88.56 32.02
CA LEU A 994 -82.60 88.31 30.97
C LEU A 994 -81.22 88.04 31.57
N LEU A 995 -80.67 86.87 31.26
CA LEU A 995 -79.26 86.56 31.45
C LEU A 995 -78.57 86.65 30.08
N THR A 996 -77.55 87.48 29.94
CA THR A 996 -76.61 87.34 28.83
C THR A 996 -75.49 86.45 29.30
N GLN A 997 -75.20 85.37 28.58
CA GLN A 997 -74.09 84.48 28.87
C GLN A 997 -73.27 84.28 27.59
N GLY A 998 -71.99 84.64 27.61
CA GLY A 998 -71.12 84.58 26.42
C GLY A 998 -71.59 85.47 25.25
N GLY A 999 -72.47 86.44 25.48
CA GLY A 999 -73.00 87.38 24.48
C GLY A 999 -74.36 86.98 23.92
N THR A 1000 -74.86 85.81 24.31
CA THR A 1000 -76.18 85.31 23.93
C THR A 1000 -77.20 85.75 24.97
N ARG A 1001 -78.25 86.45 24.52
CA ARG A 1001 -79.39 86.82 25.37
C ARG A 1001 -80.28 85.60 25.60
N LEU A 1002 -80.36 85.14 26.84
CA LEU A 1002 -81.19 84.03 27.29
C LEU A 1002 -82.36 84.60 28.11
N PRO A 1003 -83.55 84.81 27.50
CA PRO A 1003 -84.75 85.17 28.25
C PRO A 1003 -85.07 84.02 29.21
N GLN A 1004 -85.06 84.28 30.51
CA GLN A 1004 -85.30 83.25 31.53
C GLN A 1004 -86.79 83.13 31.91
N SER A 1005 -87.67 83.90 31.28
CA SER A 1005 -89.12 83.71 31.39
C SER A 1005 -89.79 83.83 30.03
N ASN A 1006 -90.79 83.00 29.77
CA ASN A 1006 -91.68 83.13 28.61
C ASN A 1006 -93.15 83.20 29.05
N ALA A 1007 -94.09 83.41 28.12
CA ALA A 1007 -95.51 83.63 28.44
C ALA A 1007 -96.20 82.45 29.17
N GLN A 1008 -95.52 81.32 29.33
CA GLN A 1008 -96.11 80.07 29.83
C GLN A 1008 -95.38 79.45 31.04
N ASP A 1009 -94.35 80.06 31.62
CA ASP A 1009 -93.67 79.48 32.79
C ASP A 1009 -93.44 80.45 33.96
N THR A 1010 -93.65 79.89 35.14
CA THR A 1010 -93.38 80.46 36.46
C THR A 1010 -92.03 79.96 37.01
N ASP A 1011 -91.10 79.58 36.14
CA ASP A 1011 -89.98 78.69 36.50
C ASP A 1011 -88.73 79.41 37.01
N SER A 1012 -88.45 80.64 36.57
CA SER A 1012 -87.20 81.34 36.97
C SER A 1012 -87.40 82.59 37.83
N GLY A 1013 -88.63 83.10 37.93
CA GLY A 1013 -89.00 84.21 38.82
C GLY A 1013 -90.35 83.98 39.47
N THR A 1014 -90.38 83.98 40.80
CA THR A 1014 -91.60 83.76 41.58
C THR A 1014 -91.86 84.93 42.51
N PHE A 1015 -93.10 85.44 42.50
CA PHE A 1015 -93.59 86.33 43.55
C PHE A 1015 -94.18 85.51 44.69
N PHE A 1016 -93.59 85.63 45.86
CA PHE A 1016 -94.06 85.04 47.10
C PHE A 1016 -94.98 86.03 47.80
N THR A 1017 -96.26 85.70 47.96
CA THR A 1017 -97.26 86.56 48.63
C THR A 1017 -96.85 86.88 50.07
N PRO A 1018 -97.31 88.01 50.64
CA PRO A 1018 -96.97 88.36 52.01
C PRO A 1018 -97.47 87.33 53.02
N LEU A 1019 -96.57 86.86 53.88
CA LEU A 1019 -96.81 85.82 54.89
C LEU A 1019 -96.23 86.25 56.23
N THR A 1020 -96.99 86.09 57.31
CA THR A 1020 -96.48 86.24 58.69
C THR A 1020 -96.00 84.89 59.22
N PRO A 1021 -94.79 84.84 59.79
CA PRO A 1021 -93.56 84.37 59.16
C PRO A 1021 -93.45 82.84 59.09
N VAL A 1022 -93.30 82.29 57.88
CA VAL A 1022 -92.71 80.96 57.64
C VAL A 1022 -91.79 81.08 56.43
N THR A 1023 -90.50 80.79 56.65
CA THR A 1023 -89.38 80.70 55.69
C THR A 1023 -89.59 81.43 54.36
N SER A 1024 -89.42 82.75 54.37
CA SER A 1024 -89.20 83.52 53.15
C SER A 1024 -87.84 83.11 52.54
N PRO A 1025 -87.71 82.90 51.22
CA PRO A 1025 -86.41 82.68 50.58
C PRO A 1025 -85.47 83.90 50.70
N CYS A 1026 -86.02 85.07 51.07
CA CYS A 1026 -85.23 86.22 51.50
C CYS A 1026 -85.02 86.08 53.02
N SER A 1027 -83.84 85.65 53.44
CA SER A 1027 -83.58 85.12 54.79
C SER A 1027 -83.68 86.12 55.96
N GLU A 1028 -83.97 87.41 55.75
CA GLU A 1028 -83.76 88.44 56.78
C GLU A 1028 -84.80 89.56 56.93
N SER A 1029 -86.01 89.47 56.35
CA SER A 1029 -87.00 90.54 56.58
C SER A 1029 -88.45 90.08 56.45
N LYS A 1030 -89.33 90.69 57.27
CA LYS A 1030 -90.77 90.43 57.24
C LYS A 1030 -91.31 90.78 55.86
N ASN A 1031 -91.77 89.75 55.17
CA ASN A 1031 -92.35 89.90 53.85
C ASN A 1031 -93.81 90.38 53.95
N SER A 1032 -94.00 91.65 54.28
CA SER A 1032 -95.31 92.28 54.55
C SER A 1032 -96.14 92.58 53.30
N LYS A 1033 -95.50 92.75 52.13
CA LYS A 1033 -96.16 92.96 50.83
C LYS A 1033 -95.87 91.89 49.76
N GLY A 1034 -94.96 90.97 50.03
CA GLY A 1034 -94.53 89.91 49.13
C GLY A 1034 -93.08 90.09 48.63
N ALA A 1035 -92.46 89.07 48.04
CA ALA A 1035 -91.05 89.08 47.66
C ALA A 1035 -90.84 88.44 46.29
N VAL A 1036 -89.88 88.96 45.52
CA VAL A 1036 -89.44 88.41 44.25
C VAL A 1036 -88.19 87.55 44.49
N PHE A 1037 -88.23 86.29 44.07
CA PHE A 1037 -87.10 85.36 44.17
C PHE A 1037 -86.76 84.73 42.82
N LEU A 1038 -85.47 84.58 42.57
CA LEU A 1038 -84.91 84.04 41.32
C LEU A 1038 -83.75 83.07 41.58
N GLN A 1039 -83.66 82.06 40.72
CA GLN A 1039 -82.53 81.12 40.66
C GLN A 1039 -81.84 81.26 39.30
N LEU A 1040 -80.55 81.64 39.30
CA LEU A 1040 -79.78 81.89 38.08
C LEU A 1040 -78.82 80.76 37.72
N GLY A 1041 -78.47 79.88 38.67
CA GLY A 1041 -77.55 78.75 38.42
C GLY A 1041 -76.09 79.18 38.27
N ASP A 1042 -75.32 78.41 37.49
CA ASP A 1042 -73.88 78.61 37.31
C ASP A 1042 -73.57 79.70 36.27
N ILE A 1043 -72.69 80.61 36.62
CA ILE A 1043 -72.21 81.71 35.77
C ILE A 1043 -70.73 81.48 35.45
N PRO A 1044 -70.36 81.05 34.21
CA PRO A 1044 -68.99 80.76 33.84
C PRO A 1044 -68.05 81.98 33.86
N SER A 1045 -66.74 81.75 33.81
CA SER A 1045 -65.70 82.80 33.90
C SER A 1045 -65.41 83.54 32.59
N THR A 1046 -66.20 83.34 31.53
CA THR A 1046 -65.99 84.03 30.26
C THR A 1046 -66.37 85.50 30.36
N ALA A 1047 -65.41 86.33 30.76
CA ALA A 1047 -65.50 87.77 30.62
C ALA A 1047 -65.58 88.15 29.12
N PRO A 1048 -66.33 89.20 28.72
CA PRO A 1048 -67.09 90.13 29.56
C PRO A 1048 -68.62 89.99 29.46
N ASN A 1049 -69.15 88.89 28.94
CA ASN A 1049 -70.55 88.88 28.47
C ASN A 1049 -71.57 88.25 29.43
N ASN A 1050 -71.17 88.00 30.69
CA ASN A 1050 -72.03 87.35 31.69
C ASN A 1050 -72.68 88.41 32.60
N VAL A 1051 -73.68 89.11 32.03
CA VAL A 1051 -74.42 90.22 32.65
C VAL A 1051 -75.92 90.06 32.41
N GLY A 1052 -76.76 90.41 33.37
CA GLY A 1052 -78.20 90.25 33.24
C GLY A 1052 -79.02 91.27 34.02
N PHE A 1053 -80.34 91.24 33.82
CA PHE A 1053 -81.28 92.03 34.59
C PHE A 1053 -82.62 91.32 34.83
N ILE A 1054 -83.34 91.79 35.84
CA ILE A 1054 -84.60 91.27 36.36
C ILE A 1054 -85.55 92.45 36.51
N ARG A 1055 -86.76 92.41 35.96
CA ARG A 1055 -87.77 93.46 36.09
C ARG A 1055 -89.05 92.96 36.75
N PHE A 1056 -89.64 93.79 37.58
CA PHE A 1056 -90.96 93.55 38.14
C PHE A 1056 -91.73 94.84 38.39
N ARG A 1057 -93.06 94.78 38.45
CA ARG A 1057 -93.96 95.93 38.54
C ARG A 1057 -94.87 95.83 39.76
N VAL A 1058 -95.16 96.97 40.36
CA VAL A 1058 -96.04 97.11 41.53
C VAL A 1058 -97.02 98.24 41.29
N LYS A 1059 -98.21 98.20 41.88
CA LYS A 1059 -99.11 99.36 41.97
C LYS A 1059 -99.00 100.00 43.34
N ILE A 1060 -99.03 101.32 43.40
CA ILE A 1060 -99.17 102.06 44.64
C ILE A 1060 -100.58 101.79 45.21
N ASP A 1061 -100.67 101.48 46.50
CA ASP A 1061 -101.94 101.24 47.22
C ASP A 1061 -102.68 102.53 47.56
#